data_AF-A0A087UW67-F1
#
_entry.id   AF-A0A087UW67-F1
#
_cell.length_a   1.000
_cell.length_b   1.000
_cell.length_c   1.000
_cell.angle_alpha   90.00
_cell.angle_beta   90.00
_cell.angle_gamma   90.00
#
_symmetry.space_group_name_H-M   'P 1'
#
loop_
_entity.id
_entity.type
_entity.pdbx_description
1 polymer ?
#
loop_
_entity_poly.entity_id
_entity_poly.type
_entity_poly.pdbx_seq_one_letter_code
_entity_poly.pdbx_strand_id
1 'polypeptide(L)'
;MTDGKVLRLNLDETSNLLNSENLLTSWLCDDGKNLVLPQPCTNISIISIHDKEYFLGLSERYNLFCNDHVILSNCTSYTIHDEFLLITTTDNTLKCLLKDWDLPALLKNKLNVLTDILSQRIEKSTIITSSNGSTKVILQMPRGNLETIHPRPLMLSHICKHLNKLQYREAFDLAKVHRIDLNLLFDYNPKEFLENVQAVIEQIGSPSNLTLFLASLKNEDVCATMYPLALKKKQKTEISPSPDNKIIVVCDAFRKYLEKKNDNKFFLTLMATYAKKGETEDALLRLQFLKDTNKDKSTQELVDKALNFLLYLVDVNELIDIALGTYNLETALMVSQKSQKDPKEFLEFYNNLLKMEENYRKYKIDMHLKRYKKALQHLSKCEDKFAEFLALMKNQRLYTDALHLFPSTHPHRMLVWKEYGRYLMEKRYFDEAGLAFISCGKNERALMAYKESLNWQSVLQCAVDLNYSDNKTVALCQEMSEKLKSNHRYLDAAYLLEHYVKDIEESIVTLIEGCEWNSALFVMSKYRRKDIAETHLKPALLEHHVYLTTHLGQLSNDFHKHYERLKFLRNQKQQQSELADFVRNREDDLFSETSSIIDDASSYAESKSITGSILTKKSSKSRRKHELKKYRLKEGSPNEDLAHLAALSEILRKVEAMKDSFSDTLKTLIQFSYEDKAKSLQTHMCALIKEIESEIPNIWCHSENSNSSSDLRFGPDSTANSIAASINQEQKSSVSNIRDPALAAPHWRNIDVTLQMLR
;
A
#
# COMPACT_ATOMS: atom_id res chain seq x y z
N MET A 1 -36.51 42.76 41.97
CA MET A 1 -36.16 41.55 41.20
C MET A 1 -34.72 41.20 41.54
N THR A 2 -34.50 40.41 42.59
CA THR A 2 -33.15 40.21 43.18
C THR A 2 -32.82 38.73 43.44
N ASP A 3 -33.69 37.79 43.09
CA ASP A 3 -33.47 36.36 43.33
C ASP A 3 -33.08 35.55 42.07
N GLY A 4 -32.94 36.20 40.90
CA GLY A 4 -32.41 35.57 39.68
C GLY A 4 -33.27 34.44 39.10
N LYS A 5 -34.49 34.23 39.62
CA LYS A 5 -35.38 33.15 39.18
C LYS A 5 -35.92 33.41 37.78
N VAL A 6 -35.95 32.36 36.97
CA VAL A 6 -36.56 32.37 35.64
C VAL A 6 -38.00 31.85 35.73
N LEU A 7 -38.95 32.65 35.25
CA LEU A 7 -40.37 32.30 35.20
C LEU A 7 -40.80 32.10 33.75
N ARG A 8 -41.62 31.08 33.51
CA ARG A 8 -42.31 30.81 32.25
C ARG A 8 -43.70 31.40 32.31
N LEU A 9 -44.04 32.26 31.36
CA LEU A 9 -45.38 32.78 31.16
C LEU A 9 -46.14 31.84 30.22
N ASN A 10 -47.19 31.18 30.71
CA ASN A 10 -48.01 30.28 29.91
C ASN A 10 -49.20 31.06 29.33
N LEU A 11 -49.15 31.36 28.03
CA LEU A 11 -50.19 32.15 27.34
C LEU A 11 -51.32 31.28 26.76
N ASP A 12 -51.24 29.96 26.90
CA ASP A 12 -52.15 29.02 26.23
C ASP A 12 -53.50 28.78 26.95
N GLU A 13 -53.73 29.34 28.14
CA GLU A 13 -55.05 29.30 28.79
C GLU A 13 -55.88 30.56 28.45
N THR A 14 -56.22 30.71 27.18
CA THR A 14 -57.31 31.61 26.79
C THR A 14 -58.65 30.99 27.18
N SER A 15 -59.05 31.13 28.46
CA SER A 15 -60.46 31.31 28.88
C SER A 15 -60.74 31.13 30.38
N ASN A 16 -59.92 31.64 31.32
CA ASN A 16 -60.42 32.00 32.66
C ASN A 16 -59.49 32.96 33.41
N LEU A 17 -59.73 34.26 33.24
CA LEU A 17 -59.06 35.39 33.89
C LEU A 17 -59.33 35.51 35.41
N LEU A 18 -59.48 34.39 36.14
CA LEU A 18 -59.88 34.41 37.56
C LEU A 18 -59.01 33.59 38.52
N ASN A 19 -58.00 32.84 38.05
CA ASN A 19 -56.99 32.22 38.92
C ASN A 19 -55.58 32.71 38.56
N SER A 20 -55.14 33.79 39.21
CA SER A 20 -53.83 34.42 39.00
C SER A 20 -52.63 33.58 39.45
N GLU A 21 -52.84 32.42 40.08
CA GLU A 21 -51.77 31.61 40.66
C GLU A 21 -51.02 30.70 39.67
N ASN A 22 -51.56 30.44 38.47
CA ASN A 22 -50.94 29.53 37.49
C ASN A 22 -50.38 30.20 36.21
N LEU A 23 -50.47 31.53 36.10
CA LEU A 23 -50.03 32.25 34.88
C LEU A 23 -48.49 32.26 34.72
N LEU A 24 -47.78 32.28 35.86
CA LEU A 24 -46.32 32.30 35.94
C LEU A 24 -45.84 31.06 36.69
N THR A 25 -45.29 30.10 35.95
CA THR A 25 -44.67 28.90 36.53
C THR A 25 -43.16 29.07 36.58
N SER A 26 -42.49 28.55 37.62
CA SER A 26 -41.02 28.54 37.64
C SER A 26 -40.48 27.65 36.54
N TRP A 27 -39.41 28.08 35.86
CA TRP A 27 -38.69 27.20 34.94
C TRP A 27 -37.95 26.14 35.76
N LEU A 28 -38.14 24.87 35.43
CA LEU A 28 -37.51 23.75 36.13
C LEU A 28 -36.31 23.24 35.32
N CYS A 29 -35.16 23.09 35.98
CA CYS A 29 -34.00 22.40 35.42
C CYS A 29 -34.25 20.88 35.35
N ASP A 30 -33.36 20.14 34.68
CA ASP A 30 -33.43 18.67 34.55
C ASP A 30 -33.44 17.94 35.91
N ASP A 31 -32.94 18.58 36.96
CA ASP A 31 -32.93 18.06 38.34
C ASP A 31 -34.18 18.44 39.16
N GLY A 32 -35.18 19.06 38.52
CA GLY A 32 -36.44 19.48 39.13
C GLY A 32 -36.35 20.73 40.01
N LYS A 33 -35.20 21.41 40.04
CA LYS A 33 -35.04 22.67 40.79
C LYS A 33 -35.48 23.87 39.95
N ASN A 34 -35.93 24.92 40.64
CA ASN A 34 -36.19 26.21 40.00
C ASN A 34 -34.88 26.78 39.43
N LEU A 35 -34.89 27.14 38.15
CA LEU A 35 -33.76 27.78 37.50
C LEU A 35 -33.50 29.16 38.11
N VAL A 36 -32.32 29.31 38.70
CA VAL A 36 -31.78 30.58 39.19
C VAL A 36 -30.55 30.89 38.37
N LEU A 37 -30.58 31.99 37.62
CA LEU A 37 -29.43 32.40 36.84
C LEU A 37 -28.33 32.94 37.76
N PRO A 38 -27.08 32.48 37.61
CA PRO A 38 -25.97 32.96 38.44
C PRO A 38 -25.59 34.42 38.12
N GLN A 39 -25.99 34.94 36.97
CA GLN A 39 -25.74 36.31 36.50
C GLN A 39 -26.93 36.82 35.69
N PRO A 40 -27.21 38.15 35.68
CA PRO A 40 -28.23 38.72 34.82
C PRO A 40 -27.87 38.50 33.33
N CYS A 41 -28.84 38.00 32.56
CA CYS A 41 -28.69 37.74 31.13
C CYS A 41 -29.49 38.76 30.31
N THR A 42 -28.85 39.42 29.35
CA THR A 42 -29.47 40.44 28.49
C THR A 42 -30.20 39.84 27.30
N ASN A 43 -29.73 38.70 26.80
CA ASN A 43 -30.31 38.00 25.66
C ASN A 43 -30.71 36.59 26.09
N ILE A 44 -32.01 36.31 26.04
CA ILE A 44 -32.60 35.06 26.49
C ILE A 44 -33.40 34.40 25.36
N SER A 45 -33.37 33.08 25.28
CA SER A 45 -34.16 32.31 24.33
C SER A 45 -34.36 30.87 24.82
N ILE A 46 -35.24 30.14 24.16
CA ILE A 46 -35.50 28.72 24.45
C ILE A 46 -35.05 27.91 23.24
N ILE A 47 -34.32 26.83 23.48
CA ILE A 47 -33.88 25.88 22.46
C ILE A 47 -34.47 24.50 22.75
N SER A 48 -35.04 23.86 21.73
CA SER A 48 -35.47 22.45 21.84
C SER A 48 -34.40 21.53 21.28
N ILE A 49 -34.00 20.52 22.07
CA ILE A 49 -32.99 19.51 21.75
C ILE A 49 -33.54 18.16 22.19
N HIS A 50 -33.65 17.18 21.28
CA HIS A 50 -34.25 15.88 21.55
C HIS A 50 -35.63 15.96 22.24
N ASP A 51 -36.49 16.87 21.76
CA ASP A 51 -37.83 17.16 22.30
C ASP A 51 -37.87 17.67 23.75
N LYS A 52 -36.73 18.12 24.29
CA LYS A 52 -36.62 18.81 25.58
C LYS A 52 -36.28 20.27 25.39
N GLU A 53 -36.95 21.14 26.14
CA GLU A 53 -36.71 22.57 26.13
C GLU A 53 -35.62 22.97 27.13
N TYR A 54 -34.66 23.76 26.67
CA TYR A 54 -33.57 24.30 27.45
C TYR A 54 -33.58 25.83 27.39
N PHE A 55 -33.28 26.47 28.52
CA PHE A 55 -33.15 27.92 28.58
C PHE A 55 -31.73 28.33 28.16
N LEU A 56 -31.62 29.29 27.24
CA LEU A 56 -30.35 29.92 26.88
C LEU A 56 -30.32 31.36 27.35
N GLY A 57 -29.24 31.75 28.03
CA GLY A 57 -29.04 33.11 28.52
C GLY A 57 -27.63 33.60 28.26
N LEU A 58 -27.47 34.78 27.67
CA LEU A 58 -26.17 35.44 27.52
C LEU A 58 -26.06 36.60 28.52
N SER A 59 -25.03 36.57 29.35
CA SER A 59 -24.69 37.65 30.29
C SER A 59 -23.82 38.73 29.66
N GLU A 60 -23.79 39.92 30.29
CA GLU A 60 -22.88 41.02 29.91
C GLU A 60 -21.40 40.66 30.05
N ARG A 61 -21.07 39.62 30.83
CA ARG A 61 -19.71 39.09 31.00
C ARG A 61 -19.34 38.03 29.95
N TYR A 62 -20.06 37.97 28.83
CA TYR A 62 -19.82 37.03 27.72
C TYR A 62 -19.98 35.54 28.06
N ASN A 63 -20.66 35.22 29.18
CA ASN A 63 -21.02 33.84 29.50
C ASN A 63 -22.38 33.50 28.89
N LEU A 64 -22.38 32.50 28.01
CA LEU A 64 -23.57 31.83 27.49
C LEU A 64 -23.90 30.66 28.43
N PHE A 65 -25.08 30.72 29.01
CA PHE A 65 -25.67 29.73 29.89
C PHE A 65 -26.65 28.85 29.13
N CYS A 66 -26.65 27.56 29.47
CA CYS A 66 -27.75 26.64 29.22
C CYS A 66 -28.30 26.20 30.57
N ASN A 67 -29.54 26.55 30.88
CA ASN A 67 -30.10 26.52 32.22
C ASN A 67 -29.16 27.23 33.22
N ASP A 68 -28.72 26.55 34.27
CA ASP A 68 -27.83 27.04 35.32
C ASP A 68 -26.34 26.84 35.02
N HIS A 69 -26.00 26.26 33.87
CA HIS A 69 -24.63 25.91 33.52
C HIS A 69 -24.04 26.80 32.43
N VAL A 70 -22.76 27.18 32.58
CA VAL A 70 -22.01 27.90 31.55
C VAL A 70 -21.59 26.93 30.45
N ILE A 71 -22.10 27.12 29.22
CA ILE A 71 -21.70 26.34 28.05
C ILE A 71 -20.56 26.99 27.27
N LEU A 72 -20.43 28.33 27.32
CA LEU A 72 -19.32 29.06 26.69
C LEU A 72 -19.06 30.39 27.39
N SER A 73 -17.81 30.66 27.80
CA SER A 73 -17.44 31.87 28.57
C SER A 73 -16.91 33.05 27.74
N ASN A 74 -16.91 32.93 26.41
CA ASN A 74 -16.41 33.95 25.49
C ASN A 74 -17.41 34.28 24.37
N CYS A 75 -18.71 34.12 24.62
CA CYS A 75 -19.79 34.36 23.66
C CYS A 75 -20.13 35.85 23.58
N THR A 76 -20.08 36.43 22.37
CA THR A 76 -20.48 37.84 22.14
C THR A 76 -21.92 37.97 21.66
N SER A 77 -22.41 37.01 20.89
CA SER A 77 -23.80 36.93 20.45
C SER A 77 -24.14 35.51 20.03
N TYR A 78 -25.42 35.16 20.02
CA TYR A 78 -25.87 33.84 19.58
C TYR A 78 -27.23 33.92 18.89
N THR A 79 -27.52 32.96 18.01
CA THR A 79 -28.86 32.77 17.44
C THR A 79 -29.14 31.30 17.17
N ILE A 80 -30.40 30.93 17.19
CA ILE A 80 -30.89 29.57 16.94
C ILE A 80 -31.29 29.50 15.46
N HIS A 81 -30.71 28.57 14.70
CA HIS A 81 -30.91 28.46 13.26
C HIS A 81 -31.14 27.00 12.84
N ASP A 82 -32.37 26.64 12.44
CA ASP A 82 -32.73 25.26 12.08
C ASP A 82 -32.21 24.22 13.11
N GLU A 83 -31.22 23.41 12.73
CA GLU A 83 -30.58 22.38 13.56
C GLU A 83 -29.25 22.84 14.17
N PHE A 84 -28.94 24.13 14.11
CA PHE A 84 -27.70 24.72 14.63
C PHE A 84 -27.98 25.79 15.70
N LEU A 85 -27.04 25.90 16.63
CA LEU A 85 -26.81 27.05 17.48
C LEU A 85 -25.59 27.80 16.93
N LEU A 86 -25.81 29.03 16.47
CA LEU A 86 -24.76 29.88 15.91
C LEU A 86 -24.27 30.82 17.00
N ILE A 87 -22.96 30.89 17.19
CA ILE A 87 -22.35 31.66 18.28
C ILE A 87 -21.18 32.46 17.73
N THR A 88 -21.10 33.76 18.03
CA THR A 88 -19.88 34.54 17.83
C THR A 88 -19.10 34.63 19.12
N THR A 89 -17.77 34.61 19.04
CA THR A 89 -16.89 34.73 20.21
C THR A 89 -16.09 36.03 20.24
N THR A 90 -15.51 36.35 21.40
CA THR A 90 -14.57 37.47 21.57
C THR A 90 -13.32 37.34 20.70
N ASP A 91 -12.99 36.11 20.30
CA ASP A 91 -11.85 35.79 19.42
C ASP A 91 -12.16 35.97 17.93
N ASN A 92 -13.27 36.64 17.61
CA ASN A 92 -13.76 36.89 16.25
C ASN A 92 -13.96 35.58 15.46
N THR A 93 -14.64 34.61 16.07
CA THR A 93 -15.02 33.36 15.40
C THR A 93 -16.52 33.15 15.42
N LEU A 94 -17.09 32.69 14.31
CA LEU A 94 -18.43 32.12 14.25
C LEU A 94 -18.32 30.61 14.44
N LYS A 95 -18.95 30.10 15.49
CA LYS A 95 -19.07 28.68 15.82
C LYS A 95 -20.48 28.21 15.45
N CYS A 96 -20.57 27.18 14.61
CA CYS A 96 -21.82 26.51 14.28
C CYS A 96 -21.87 25.19 15.05
N LEU A 97 -22.86 25.04 15.92
CA LEU A 97 -22.98 23.90 16.82
C LEU A 97 -24.28 23.14 16.52
N LEU A 98 -24.19 21.88 16.11
CA LEU A 98 -25.36 21.06 15.77
C LEU A 98 -26.19 20.78 17.03
N LYS A 99 -27.52 20.88 16.99
CA LYS A 99 -28.46 20.61 18.10
C LYS A 99 -28.68 19.10 18.33
N ASP A 100 -27.60 18.37 18.57
CA ASP A 100 -27.61 16.91 18.73
C ASP A 100 -26.71 16.48 19.90
N TRP A 101 -26.52 17.39 20.86
CA TRP A 101 -25.65 17.20 22.01
C TRP A 101 -26.45 16.86 23.26
N ASP A 102 -25.86 16.00 24.08
CA ASP A 102 -26.39 15.63 25.39
C ASP A 102 -25.84 16.58 26.46
N LEU A 103 -26.72 17.37 27.10
CA LEU A 103 -26.34 18.39 28.09
C LEU A 103 -25.50 17.80 29.25
N PRO A 104 -25.82 16.65 29.87
CA PRO A 104 -24.97 16.00 30.87
C PRO A 104 -23.57 15.63 30.37
N ALA A 105 -23.43 15.23 29.09
CA ALA A 105 -22.14 14.92 28.49
C ALA A 105 -21.30 16.19 28.23
N LEU A 106 -21.97 17.28 27.80
CA LEU A 106 -21.37 18.60 27.61
C LEU A 106 -20.80 19.18 28.93
N LEU A 107 -21.47 18.91 30.05
CA LEU A 107 -21.10 19.41 31.37
C LEU A 107 -19.99 18.60 32.06
N LYS A 108 -19.94 17.28 31.84
CA LYS A 108 -18.93 16.38 32.45
C LYS A 108 -17.53 16.51 31.81
N ASN A 109 -17.45 16.84 30.53
CA ASN A 109 -16.19 16.97 29.80
C ASN A 109 -15.99 18.43 29.37
N LYS A 110 -15.18 19.19 30.11
CA LYS A 110 -14.71 20.53 29.68
C LYS A 110 -14.19 20.45 28.24
N LEU A 111 -14.94 21.08 27.32
CA LEU A 111 -14.66 21.36 25.90
C LEU A 111 -14.31 20.21 24.92
N ASN A 112 -13.80 19.05 25.33
CA ASN A 112 -13.45 17.98 24.38
C ASN A 112 -14.67 17.28 23.75
N VAL A 113 -15.88 17.48 24.30
CA VAL A 113 -17.16 16.96 23.77
C VAL A 113 -17.78 17.88 22.70
N LEU A 114 -17.24 19.10 22.52
CA LEU A 114 -17.62 19.99 21.41
C LEU A 114 -16.84 19.67 20.13
N THR A 115 -16.67 18.37 19.84
CA THR A 115 -15.93 17.87 18.66
C THR A 115 -16.62 18.23 17.34
N ASP A 116 -17.88 18.67 17.36
CA ASP A 116 -18.67 19.11 16.19
C ASP A 116 -18.84 20.65 16.10
N ILE A 117 -17.95 21.44 16.72
CA ILE A 117 -17.93 22.89 16.47
C ILE A 117 -17.22 23.16 15.15
N LEU A 118 -18.03 23.50 14.13
CA LEU A 118 -17.51 24.05 12.89
C LEU A 118 -17.30 25.55 13.08
N SER A 119 -16.04 25.95 13.22
CA SER A 119 -15.64 27.35 13.42
C SER A 119 -15.14 28.01 12.13
N GLN A 120 -15.54 29.24 11.90
CA GLN A 120 -15.03 30.12 10.85
C GLN A 120 -14.55 31.44 11.46
N ARG A 121 -13.41 31.96 11.02
CA ARG A 121 -12.99 33.31 11.40
C ARG A 121 -13.88 34.35 10.74
N ILE A 122 -14.26 35.35 11.51
CA ILE A 122 -15.06 36.50 11.07
C ILE A 122 -14.33 37.78 11.50
N GLU A 123 -14.72 38.92 10.95
CA GLU A 123 -14.32 40.19 11.54
C GLU A 123 -15.08 40.41 12.87
N LYS A 124 -14.63 41.36 13.69
CA LYS A 124 -15.26 41.67 14.98
C LYS A 124 -16.72 42.07 14.77
N SER A 125 -17.64 41.14 14.92
CA SER A 125 -19.04 41.30 14.53
C SER A 125 -19.98 40.55 15.46
N THR A 126 -21.25 40.92 15.43
CA THR A 126 -22.33 40.31 16.23
C THR A 126 -23.43 39.83 15.31
N ILE A 127 -24.07 38.72 15.64
CA ILE A 127 -25.19 38.16 14.88
C ILE A 127 -26.42 39.01 15.17
N ILE A 128 -27.03 39.53 14.10
CA ILE A 128 -28.34 40.20 14.21
C ILE A 128 -29.45 39.18 14.05
N THR A 129 -29.38 38.39 12.98
CA THR A 129 -30.43 37.43 12.66
C THR A 129 -29.94 36.36 11.68
N SER A 130 -30.66 35.25 11.66
CA SER A 130 -30.58 34.22 10.64
C SER A 130 -32.00 33.75 10.36
N SER A 131 -32.37 33.59 9.08
CA SER A 131 -33.70 33.08 8.73
C SER A 131 -33.67 31.56 8.68
N ASN A 132 -34.54 30.88 9.43
CA ASN A 132 -34.74 29.45 9.29
C ASN A 132 -35.04 29.07 7.83
N GLY A 133 -34.52 27.94 7.37
CA GLY A 133 -34.61 27.48 5.99
C GLY A 133 -33.74 28.24 4.97
N SER A 134 -32.95 29.23 5.40
CA SER A 134 -31.99 29.96 4.57
C SER A 134 -30.56 29.61 4.97
N THR A 135 -29.59 29.78 4.08
CA THR A 135 -28.16 29.63 4.44
C THR A 135 -27.50 30.94 4.88
N LYS A 136 -28.27 32.03 4.94
CA LYS A 136 -27.78 33.40 5.22
C LYS A 136 -27.75 33.70 6.72
N VAL A 137 -26.62 34.24 7.17
CA VAL A 137 -26.45 34.82 8.50
C VAL A 137 -26.07 36.28 8.35
N ILE A 138 -26.79 37.17 9.02
CA ILE A 138 -26.58 38.62 8.96
C ILE A 138 -25.80 39.05 10.20
N LEU A 139 -24.62 39.63 9.98
CA LEU A 139 -23.71 40.12 11.00
C LEU A 139 -23.68 41.66 11.00
N GLN A 140 -23.56 42.26 12.19
CA GLN A 140 -23.28 43.69 12.36
C GLN A 140 -21.80 43.91 12.66
N MET A 141 -21.18 44.79 11.89
CA MET A 141 -19.83 45.29 12.11
C MET A 141 -19.80 46.36 13.21
N PRO A 142 -18.64 46.67 13.84
CA PRO A 142 -18.57 47.65 14.94
C PRO A 142 -18.91 49.06 14.47
N ARG A 143 -18.80 49.32 13.16
CA ARG A 143 -19.16 50.58 12.50
C ARG A 143 -20.64 50.66 12.11
N GLY A 144 -21.43 49.64 12.42
CA GLY A 144 -22.86 49.57 12.09
C GLY A 144 -23.21 48.93 10.75
N ASN A 145 -22.22 48.65 9.88
CA ASN A 145 -22.45 48.00 8.59
C ASN A 145 -23.01 46.58 8.75
N LEU A 146 -23.91 46.18 7.85
CA LEU A 146 -24.45 44.82 7.79
C LEU A 146 -23.69 43.99 6.77
N GLU A 147 -23.27 42.80 7.17
CA GLU A 147 -22.65 41.81 6.29
C GLU A 147 -23.50 40.54 6.26
N THR A 148 -23.75 39.99 5.07
CA THR A 148 -24.42 38.70 4.92
C THR A 148 -23.40 37.64 4.54
N ILE A 149 -23.27 36.61 5.38
CA ILE A 149 -22.39 35.47 5.13
C ILE A 149 -23.19 34.19 4.94
N HIS A 150 -22.57 33.20 4.31
CA HIS A 150 -23.10 31.85 4.12
C HIS A 150 -22.17 30.83 4.77
N PRO A 151 -22.35 30.54 6.08
CA PRO A 151 -21.50 29.58 6.77
C PRO A 151 -21.53 28.22 6.08
N ARG A 152 -20.34 27.66 5.83
CA ARG A 152 -20.18 26.35 5.16
C ARG A 152 -21.00 25.22 5.80
N PRO A 153 -21.16 25.14 7.14
CA PRO A 153 -22.01 24.12 7.77
C PRO A 153 -23.48 24.19 7.34
N LEU A 154 -24.04 25.40 7.24
CA LEU A 154 -25.42 25.61 6.80
C LEU A 154 -25.59 25.24 5.32
N MET A 155 -24.60 25.59 4.49
CA MET A 155 -24.57 25.20 3.08
C MET A 155 -24.58 23.68 2.91
N LEU A 156 -23.72 22.97 3.65
CA LEU A 156 -23.62 21.51 3.59
C LEU A 156 -24.92 20.85 4.04
N SER A 157 -25.51 21.30 5.15
CA SER A 157 -26.81 20.79 5.61
C SER A 157 -27.88 20.97 4.53
N HIS A 158 -28.00 22.17 3.95
CA HIS A 158 -29.03 22.45 2.96
C HIS A 158 -28.85 21.62 1.67
N ILE A 159 -27.61 21.47 1.19
CA ILE A 159 -27.28 20.58 0.07
C ILE A 159 -27.71 19.13 0.40
N CYS A 160 -27.40 18.64 1.59
CA CYS A 160 -27.78 17.29 2.00
C CYS A 160 -29.29 17.09 2.11
N LYS A 161 -30.03 18.10 2.59
CA LYS A 161 -31.51 18.10 2.59
C LYS A 161 -32.06 17.99 1.16
N HIS A 162 -31.47 18.65 0.18
CA HIS A 162 -31.84 18.50 -1.23
C HIS A 162 -31.49 17.11 -1.78
N LEU A 163 -30.29 16.59 -1.48
CA LEU A 163 -29.88 15.26 -1.91
C LEU A 163 -30.79 14.16 -1.35
N ASN A 164 -31.21 14.26 -0.08
CA ASN A 164 -32.17 13.34 0.54
C ASN A 164 -33.57 13.40 -0.11
N LYS A 165 -33.93 14.51 -0.75
CA LYS A 165 -35.19 14.68 -1.48
C LYS A 165 -35.04 14.37 -2.98
N LEU A 166 -33.89 13.86 -3.42
CA LEU A 166 -33.54 13.62 -4.82
C LEU A 166 -33.62 14.89 -5.71
N GLN A 167 -33.41 16.06 -5.10
CA GLN A 167 -33.37 17.38 -5.74
C GLN A 167 -31.94 17.73 -6.18
N TYR A 168 -31.44 17.03 -7.19
CA TYR A 168 -30.05 17.13 -7.63
C TYR A 168 -29.72 18.47 -8.30
N ARG A 169 -30.68 19.12 -8.95
CA ARG A 169 -30.47 20.45 -9.56
C ARG A 169 -30.16 21.50 -8.50
N GLU A 170 -31.00 21.58 -7.48
CA GLU A 170 -30.90 22.53 -6.38
C GLU A 170 -29.61 22.30 -5.59
N ALA A 171 -29.30 21.03 -5.29
CA ALA A 171 -28.04 20.64 -4.67
C ALA A 171 -26.82 21.05 -5.50
N PHE A 172 -26.84 20.80 -6.82
CA PHE A 172 -25.75 21.16 -7.73
C PHE A 172 -25.55 22.68 -7.84
N ASP A 173 -26.64 23.45 -8.01
CA ASP A 173 -26.56 24.89 -8.17
C ASP A 173 -26.03 25.57 -6.89
N LEU A 174 -26.49 25.13 -5.70
CA LEU A 174 -25.96 25.59 -4.41
C LEU A 174 -24.48 25.26 -4.25
N ALA A 175 -24.08 24.03 -4.58
CA ALA A 175 -22.69 23.61 -4.49
C ALA A 175 -21.80 24.43 -5.44
N LYS A 176 -22.25 24.65 -6.67
CA LYS A 176 -21.53 25.43 -7.69
C LYS A 176 -21.38 26.90 -7.29
N VAL A 177 -22.45 27.57 -6.87
CA VAL A 177 -22.43 29.00 -6.51
C VAL A 177 -21.51 29.25 -5.31
N HIS A 178 -21.58 28.40 -4.29
CA HIS A 178 -20.80 28.56 -3.06
C HIS A 178 -19.48 27.79 -3.05
N ARG A 179 -19.06 27.24 -4.20
CA ARG A 179 -17.79 26.51 -4.39
C ARG A 179 -17.59 25.37 -3.38
N ILE A 180 -18.66 24.63 -3.09
CA ILE A 180 -18.59 23.34 -2.41
C ILE A 180 -18.12 22.29 -3.42
N ASP A 181 -17.30 21.33 -2.99
CA ASP A 181 -16.78 20.31 -3.89
C ASP A 181 -17.94 19.46 -4.43
N LEU A 182 -18.08 19.42 -5.76
CA LEU A 182 -19.19 18.74 -6.44
C LEU A 182 -19.15 17.22 -6.24
N ASN A 183 -18.03 16.66 -5.81
CA ASN A 183 -17.94 15.25 -5.42
C ASN A 183 -18.95 14.89 -4.32
N LEU A 184 -19.40 15.87 -3.51
CA LEU A 184 -20.43 15.69 -2.49
C LEU A 184 -21.74 15.11 -3.05
N LEU A 185 -22.11 15.44 -4.29
CA LEU A 185 -23.31 14.90 -4.95
C LEU A 185 -23.29 13.36 -5.01
N PHE A 186 -22.11 12.77 -5.20
CA PHE A 186 -21.91 11.32 -5.22
C PHE A 186 -21.54 10.78 -3.83
N ASP A 187 -20.55 11.38 -3.17
CA ASP A 187 -19.96 10.87 -1.93
C ASP A 187 -20.94 10.88 -0.74
N TYR A 188 -22.00 11.70 -0.79
CA TYR A 188 -23.00 11.73 0.27
C TYR A 188 -23.78 10.41 0.38
N ASN A 189 -24.19 9.84 -0.76
CA ASN A 189 -24.83 8.54 -0.81
C ASN A 189 -24.58 7.88 -2.18
N PRO A 190 -23.45 7.16 -2.35
CA PRO A 190 -23.07 6.56 -3.63
C PRO A 190 -24.13 5.62 -4.21
N LYS A 191 -24.81 4.84 -3.36
CA LYS A 191 -25.86 3.90 -3.78
C LYS A 191 -27.05 4.63 -4.40
N GLU A 192 -27.60 5.58 -3.66
CA GLU A 192 -28.78 6.36 -4.08
C GLU A 192 -28.48 7.20 -5.32
N PHE A 193 -27.26 7.75 -5.43
CA PHE A 193 -26.82 8.43 -6.64
C PHE A 193 -26.79 7.48 -7.85
N LEU A 194 -26.21 6.29 -7.72
CA LEU A 194 -26.08 5.33 -8.82
C LEU A 194 -27.43 4.77 -9.29
N GLU A 195 -28.36 4.55 -8.37
CA GLU A 195 -29.74 4.13 -8.69
C GLU A 195 -30.51 5.23 -9.43
N ASN A 196 -30.16 6.51 -9.22
CA ASN A 196 -30.89 7.66 -9.74
C ASN A 196 -30.08 8.52 -10.74
N VAL A 197 -29.07 7.95 -11.42
CA VAL A 197 -28.25 8.69 -12.41
C VAL A 197 -29.08 9.34 -13.51
N GLN A 198 -30.19 8.70 -13.93
CA GLN A 198 -31.13 9.29 -14.88
C GLN A 198 -31.67 10.64 -14.37
N ALA A 199 -32.13 10.70 -13.12
CA ALA A 199 -32.65 11.92 -12.51
C ALA A 199 -31.56 12.99 -12.40
N VAL A 200 -30.33 12.61 -12.05
CA VAL A 200 -29.18 13.53 -12.00
C VAL A 200 -28.96 14.22 -13.35
N ILE A 201 -28.91 13.43 -14.43
CA ILE A 201 -28.64 13.93 -15.79
C ILE A 201 -29.79 14.81 -16.29
N GLU A 202 -31.03 14.39 -16.08
CA GLU A 202 -32.23 15.10 -16.54
C GLU A 202 -32.48 16.40 -15.77
N GLN A 203 -32.37 16.38 -14.43
CA GLN A 203 -32.60 17.56 -13.60
C GLN A 203 -31.54 18.64 -13.85
N ILE A 204 -30.25 18.29 -13.81
CA ILE A 204 -29.17 19.25 -14.10
C ILE A 204 -29.32 19.75 -15.54
N GLY A 205 -29.57 18.85 -16.49
CA GLY A 205 -30.05 19.11 -17.87
C GLY A 205 -29.10 19.90 -18.78
N SER A 206 -28.12 20.59 -18.22
CA SER A 206 -27.12 21.42 -18.89
C SER A 206 -25.85 20.58 -19.15
N PRO A 207 -25.48 20.34 -20.42
CA PRO A 207 -24.27 19.59 -20.76
C PRO A 207 -23.01 20.18 -20.13
N SER A 208 -22.89 21.51 -20.09
CA SER A 208 -21.75 22.19 -19.48
C SER A 208 -21.64 21.94 -17.97
N ASN A 209 -22.77 21.89 -17.25
CA ASN A 209 -22.78 21.60 -15.81
C ASN A 209 -22.45 20.13 -15.54
N LEU A 210 -22.97 19.20 -16.33
CA LEU A 210 -22.64 17.78 -16.22
C LEU A 210 -21.17 17.51 -16.53
N THR A 211 -20.63 18.17 -17.56
CA THR A 211 -19.22 18.10 -17.90
C THR A 211 -18.35 18.71 -16.80
N LEU A 212 -18.77 19.80 -16.16
CA LEU A 212 -18.08 20.37 -15.00
C LEU A 212 -18.04 19.37 -13.83
N PHE A 213 -19.17 18.71 -13.54
CA PHE A 213 -19.24 17.65 -12.52
C PHE A 213 -18.24 16.53 -12.82
N LEU A 214 -18.31 15.94 -14.02
CA LEU A 214 -17.40 14.88 -14.44
C LEU A 214 -15.93 15.32 -14.41
N ALA A 215 -15.64 16.57 -14.81
CA ALA A 215 -14.29 17.10 -14.81
C ALA A 215 -13.73 17.27 -13.39
N SER A 216 -14.59 17.61 -12.42
CA SER A 216 -14.23 17.78 -11.01
C SER A 216 -14.14 16.48 -10.20
N LEU A 217 -14.57 15.35 -10.77
CA LEU A 217 -14.65 14.07 -10.09
C LEU A 217 -13.25 13.58 -9.66
N LYS A 218 -13.14 13.18 -8.40
CA LYS A 218 -11.92 12.64 -7.79
C LYS A 218 -12.22 11.28 -7.16
N ASN A 219 -11.20 10.43 -7.08
CA ASN A 219 -11.30 9.14 -6.40
C ASN A 219 -11.41 9.28 -4.87
N GLU A 220 -10.91 10.40 -4.32
CA GLU A 220 -11.04 10.75 -2.92
C GLU A 220 -12.50 10.94 -2.50
N ASP A 221 -12.86 10.44 -1.31
CA ASP A 221 -14.15 10.68 -0.66
C ASP A 221 -14.10 12.03 0.10
N VAL A 222 -14.85 13.01 -0.39
CA VAL A 222 -14.88 14.35 0.23
C VAL A 222 -15.69 14.38 1.53
N CYS A 223 -16.59 13.42 1.76
CA CYS A 223 -17.31 13.28 3.01
C CYS A 223 -16.38 12.82 4.14
N ALA A 224 -15.45 11.91 3.84
CA ALA A 224 -14.46 11.45 4.82
C ALA A 224 -13.34 12.48 5.08
N THR A 225 -12.90 13.21 4.04
CA THR A 225 -11.72 14.08 4.11
C THR A 225 -12.05 15.54 4.41
N MET A 226 -12.96 16.16 3.66
CA MET A 226 -13.26 17.59 3.73
C MET A 226 -14.51 17.92 4.56
N TYR A 227 -15.48 17.01 4.61
CA TYR A 227 -16.79 17.23 5.25
C TYR A 227 -17.15 16.22 6.35
N PRO A 228 -16.20 15.71 7.18
CA PRO A 228 -16.48 14.62 8.12
C PRO A 228 -17.51 14.97 9.19
N LEU A 229 -17.56 16.24 9.59
CA LEU A 229 -18.35 16.72 10.73
C LEU A 229 -19.79 17.09 10.36
N ALA A 230 -20.07 17.39 9.08
CA ALA A 230 -21.40 17.81 8.64
C ALA A 230 -22.36 16.65 8.31
N LEU A 231 -21.87 15.40 8.26
CA LEU A 231 -22.56 14.28 7.61
C LEU A 231 -22.66 13.00 8.46
N LYS A 232 -22.34 13.06 9.76
CA LYS A 232 -22.33 11.92 10.69
C LYS A 232 -23.66 11.14 10.80
N LYS A 233 -24.77 11.64 10.25
CA LYS A 233 -26.13 11.08 10.41
C LYS A 233 -26.52 9.96 9.44
N LYS A 234 -25.73 9.61 8.41
CA LYS A 234 -26.00 8.41 7.58
C LYS A 234 -24.89 7.37 7.78
N GLN A 235 -25.30 6.23 8.33
CA GLN A 235 -24.46 5.03 8.47
C GLN A 235 -23.77 4.72 7.13
N LYS A 236 -22.46 4.48 7.18
CA LYS A 236 -21.67 3.97 6.06
C LYS A 236 -22.41 2.77 5.46
N THR A 237 -22.98 2.93 4.28
CA THR A 237 -23.49 1.79 3.55
C THR A 237 -22.29 0.99 3.06
N GLU A 238 -22.31 -0.33 3.28
CA GLU A 238 -21.18 -1.27 3.03
C GLU A 238 -20.74 -1.40 1.56
N ILE A 239 -21.23 -0.55 0.65
CA ILE A 239 -20.83 -0.51 -0.76
C ILE A 239 -20.20 0.85 -1.04
N SER A 240 -19.10 1.15 -0.37
CA SER A 240 -18.16 2.13 -0.91
C SER A 240 -17.40 1.40 -2.04
N PRO A 241 -17.52 1.82 -3.32
CA PRO A 241 -16.62 1.32 -4.34
C PRO A 241 -15.18 1.53 -3.85
N SER A 242 -14.29 0.58 -4.13
CA SER A 242 -12.87 0.69 -3.75
C SER A 242 -12.35 2.09 -4.12
N PRO A 243 -11.52 2.73 -3.29
CA PRO A 243 -11.13 4.13 -3.43
C PRO A 243 -10.61 4.48 -4.84
N ASP A 244 -10.06 3.52 -5.59
CA ASP A 244 -9.54 3.73 -6.94
C ASP A 244 -10.57 3.67 -8.09
N ASN A 245 -11.83 3.28 -7.81
CA ASN A 245 -12.83 2.96 -8.84
C ASN A 245 -14.00 3.96 -8.95
N LYS A 246 -14.09 4.98 -8.10
CA LYS A 246 -15.19 5.95 -8.11
C LYS A 246 -15.36 6.61 -9.48
N ILE A 247 -14.26 7.09 -10.09
CA ILE A 247 -14.31 7.72 -11.41
C ILE A 247 -14.87 6.77 -12.46
N ILE A 248 -14.41 5.51 -12.45
CA ILE A 248 -14.84 4.47 -13.40
C ILE A 248 -16.35 4.21 -13.27
N VAL A 249 -16.82 3.97 -12.04
CA VAL A 249 -18.22 3.62 -11.77
C VAL A 249 -19.18 4.74 -12.18
N VAL A 250 -18.86 6.00 -11.84
CA VAL A 250 -19.69 7.15 -12.22
C VAL A 250 -19.69 7.37 -13.73
N CYS A 251 -18.51 7.29 -14.38
CA CYS A 251 -18.40 7.45 -15.82
C CYS A 251 -19.17 6.38 -16.58
N ASP A 252 -19.09 5.12 -16.16
CA ASP A 252 -19.80 4.00 -16.79
C ASP A 252 -21.32 4.12 -16.60
N ALA A 253 -21.79 4.54 -15.42
CA ALA A 253 -23.21 4.75 -15.16
C ALA A 253 -23.78 5.92 -16.01
N PHE A 254 -23.04 7.03 -16.11
CA PHE A 254 -23.41 8.14 -17.00
C PHE A 254 -23.43 7.69 -18.46
N ARG A 255 -22.38 6.99 -18.91
CA ARG A 255 -22.26 6.51 -20.28
C ARG A 255 -23.42 5.60 -20.69
N LYS A 256 -23.77 4.62 -19.86
CA LYS A 256 -24.89 3.69 -20.10
C LYS A 256 -26.20 4.42 -20.37
N TYR A 257 -26.50 5.47 -19.61
CA TYR A 257 -27.72 6.25 -19.81
C TYR A 257 -27.62 7.17 -21.04
N LEU A 258 -26.49 7.86 -21.24
CA LEU A 258 -26.29 8.78 -22.35
C LEU A 258 -26.31 8.06 -23.71
N GLU A 259 -25.70 6.88 -23.82
CA GLU A 259 -25.72 6.06 -25.02
C GLU A 259 -27.13 5.54 -25.35
N LYS A 260 -27.90 5.13 -24.32
CA LYS A 260 -29.30 4.72 -24.50
C LYS A 260 -30.17 5.87 -25.02
N LYS A 261 -29.95 7.09 -24.51
CA LYS A 261 -30.69 8.28 -24.95
C LYS A 261 -30.30 8.74 -26.36
N ASN A 262 -29.04 8.54 -26.73
CA ASN A 262 -28.46 8.87 -28.04
C ASN A 262 -28.79 10.29 -28.53
N ASP A 263 -28.74 11.27 -27.61
CA ASP A 263 -29.04 12.67 -27.89
C ASP A 263 -27.74 13.47 -28.09
N ASN A 264 -27.58 14.06 -29.27
CA ASN A 264 -26.42 14.87 -29.65
C ASN A 264 -26.16 16.03 -28.68
N LYS A 265 -27.18 16.51 -27.95
CA LYS A 265 -27.03 17.53 -26.91
C LYS A 265 -26.00 17.16 -25.84
N PHE A 266 -25.91 15.88 -25.48
CA PHE A 266 -25.01 15.39 -24.42
C PHE A 266 -23.71 14.80 -24.95
N PHE A 267 -23.41 14.96 -26.24
CA PHE A 267 -22.25 14.33 -26.86
C PHE A 267 -20.91 14.78 -26.23
N LEU A 268 -20.76 16.05 -25.86
CA LEU A 268 -19.58 16.54 -25.14
C LEU A 268 -19.47 15.93 -23.73
N THR A 269 -20.59 15.75 -23.04
CA THR A 269 -20.64 15.09 -21.74
C THR A 269 -20.25 13.61 -21.87
N LEU A 270 -20.69 12.95 -22.94
CA LEU A 270 -20.25 11.59 -23.27
C LEU A 270 -18.74 11.52 -23.49
N MET A 271 -18.16 12.43 -24.27
CA MET A 271 -16.69 12.52 -24.47
C MET A 271 -15.94 12.75 -23.15
N ALA A 272 -16.50 13.55 -22.24
CA ALA A 272 -15.93 13.76 -20.92
C ALA A 272 -15.85 12.46 -20.11
N THR A 273 -16.83 11.55 -20.23
CA THR A 273 -16.79 10.24 -19.55
C THR A 273 -15.65 9.35 -20.06
N TYR A 274 -15.34 9.36 -21.36
CA TYR A 274 -14.22 8.60 -21.91
C TYR A 274 -12.89 9.19 -21.47
N ALA A 275 -12.71 10.51 -21.63
CA ALA A 275 -11.47 11.20 -21.28
C ALA A 275 -11.17 11.06 -19.78
N LYS A 276 -12.18 11.20 -18.90
CA LYS A 276 -11.99 11.07 -17.45
C LYS A 276 -11.65 9.65 -17.00
N LYS A 277 -12.13 8.64 -17.73
CA LYS A 277 -11.79 7.24 -17.49
C LYS A 277 -10.42 6.84 -18.08
N GLY A 278 -9.82 7.69 -18.92
CA GLY A 278 -8.58 7.38 -19.65
C GLY A 278 -8.78 6.57 -20.94
N GLU A 279 -10.03 6.43 -21.40
CA GLU A 279 -10.41 5.67 -22.60
C GLU A 279 -10.50 6.60 -23.83
N THR A 280 -9.48 7.43 -24.02
CA THR A 280 -9.47 8.45 -25.10
C THR A 280 -9.44 7.83 -26.50
N GLU A 281 -8.89 6.62 -26.64
CA GLU A 281 -8.92 5.86 -27.91
C GLU A 281 -10.37 5.56 -28.33
N ASP A 282 -11.21 5.09 -27.38
CA ASP A 282 -12.63 4.83 -27.62
C ASP A 282 -13.42 6.12 -27.90
N ALA A 283 -13.03 7.23 -27.25
CA ALA A 283 -13.61 8.54 -27.55
C ALA A 283 -13.39 8.94 -29.01
N LEU A 284 -12.17 8.75 -29.52
CA LEU A 284 -11.82 9.05 -30.91
C LEU A 284 -12.54 8.10 -31.89
N LEU A 285 -12.64 6.81 -31.56
CA LEU A 285 -13.41 5.86 -32.36
C LEU A 285 -14.90 6.25 -32.41
N ARG A 286 -15.47 6.72 -31.29
CA ARG A 286 -16.85 7.20 -31.25
C ARG A 286 -17.06 8.48 -32.06
N LEU A 287 -16.10 9.41 -32.00
CA LEU A 287 -16.08 10.60 -32.85
C LEU A 287 -16.03 10.24 -34.34
N GLN A 288 -15.18 9.28 -34.69
CA GLN A 288 -15.06 8.79 -36.05
C GLN A 288 -16.38 8.15 -36.52
N PHE A 289 -16.97 7.28 -35.71
CA PHE A 289 -18.26 6.66 -36.03
C PHE A 289 -19.34 7.70 -36.30
N LEU A 290 -19.41 8.78 -35.51
CA LEU A 290 -20.36 9.86 -35.72
C LEU A 290 -20.13 10.60 -37.05
N LYS A 291 -18.86 10.88 -37.37
CA LYS A 291 -18.44 11.53 -38.63
C LYS A 291 -18.76 10.67 -39.86
N ASP A 292 -18.52 9.36 -39.77
CA ASP A 292 -18.74 8.42 -40.87
C ASP A 292 -20.24 8.17 -41.12
N THR A 293 -21.05 8.19 -40.05
CA THR A 293 -22.50 7.95 -40.12
C THR A 293 -23.27 9.14 -40.68
N ASN A 294 -22.90 10.38 -40.32
CA ASN A 294 -23.63 11.59 -40.73
C ASN A 294 -22.68 12.67 -41.27
N LYS A 295 -22.88 13.08 -42.53
CA LYS A 295 -22.05 14.09 -43.22
C LYS A 295 -22.61 15.51 -43.17
N ASP A 296 -23.64 15.75 -42.36
CA ASP A 296 -24.28 17.06 -42.25
C ASP A 296 -23.37 18.09 -41.58
N LYS A 297 -23.53 19.37 -41.95
CA LYS A 297 -22.74 20.48 -41.41
C LYS A 297 -22.82 20.57 -39.87
N SER A 298 -23.99 20.31 -39.29
CA SER A 298 -24.20 20.31 -37.84
C SER A 298 -23.40 19.22 -37.12
N THR A 299 -23.24 18.05 -37.74
CA THR A 299 -22.42 16.95 -37.22
C THR A 299 -20.94 17.29 -37.29
N GLN A 300 -20.47 17.89 -38.39
CA GLN A 300 -19.08 18.34 -38.51
C GLN A 300 -18.72 19.38 -37.43
N GLU A 301 -19.59 20.37 -37.20
CA GLU A 301 -19.40 21.34 -36.12
C GLU A 301 -19.36 20.69 -34.73
N LEU A 302 -20.15 19.64 -34.50
CA LEU A 302 -20.17 18.90 -33.24
C LEU A 302 -18.88 18.09 -33.04
N VAL A 303 -18.37 17.44 -34.09
CA VAL A 303 -17.09 16.72 -34.09
C VAL A 303 -15.94 17.68 -33.81
N ASP A 304 -15.91 18.85 -34.46
CA ASP A 304 -14.90 19.88 -34.21
C ASP A 304 -14.95 20.40 -32.75
N LYS A 305 -16.16 20.67 -32.22
CA LYS A 305 -16.35 21.08 -30.82
C LYS A 305 -15.87 19.99 -29.85
N ALA A 306 -16.16 18.73 -30.14
CA ALA A 306 -15.76 17.61 -29.31
C ALA A 306 -14.25 17.33 -29.35
N LEU A 307 -13.62 17.49 -30.51
CA LEU A 307 -12.16 17.40 -30.64
C LEU A 307 -11.47 18.53 -29.86
N ASN A 308 -11.92 19.77 -30.02
CA ASN A 308 -11.41 20.90 -29.24
C ASN A 308 -11.62 20.67 -27.72
N PHE A 309 -12.75 20.08 -27.34
CA PHE A 309 -13.02 19.72 -25.96
C PHE A 309 -12.04 18.66 -25.42
N LEU A 310 -11.74 17.61 -26.18
CA LEU A 310 -10.74 16.61 -25.79
C LEU A 310 -9.33 17.23 -25.65
N LEU A 311 -8.97 18.17 -26.52
CA LEU A 311 -7.70 18.92 -26.43
C LEU A 311 -7.57 19.79 -25.17
N TYR A 312 -8.68 20.15 -24.52
CA TYR A 312 -8.65 20.81 -23.20
C TYR A 312 -8.42 19.82 -22.05
N LEU A 313 -8.71 18.53 -22.25
CA LEU A 313 -8.63 17.49 -21.21
C LEU A 313 -7.35 16.67 -21.29
N VAL A 314 -6.78 16.50 -22.48
CA VAL A 314 -5.65 15.64 -22.79
C VAL A 314 -4.58 16.46 -23.53
N ASP A 315 -3.30 16.19 -23.27
CA ASP A 315 -2.22 16.86 -23.99
C ASP A 315 -2.32 16.63 -25.51
N VAL A 316 -2.01 17.67 -26.29
CA VAL A 316 -2.15 17.63 -27.74
C VAL A 316 -1.27 16.55 -28.38
N ASN A 317 -0.05 16.35 -27.88
CA ASN A 317 0.84 15.32 -28.43
C ASN A 317 0.35 13.92 -28.06
N GLU A 318 -0.13 13.73 -26.83
CA GLU A 318 -0.73 12.48 -26.40
C GLU A 318 -1.97 12.14 -27.23
N LEU A 319 -2.84 13.13 -27.51
CA LEU A 319 -4.02 12.91 -28.35
C LEU A 319 -3.66 12.55 -29.79
N ILE A 320 -2.60 13.14 -30.37
CA ILE A 320 -2.07 12.74 -31.69
C ILE A 320 -1.58 11.29 -31.66
N ASP A 321 -0.83 10.91 -30.65
CA ASP A 321 -0.28 9.55 -30.50
C ASP A 321 -1.40 8.50 -30.34
N ILE A 322 -2.44 8.83 -29.56
CA ILE A 322 -3.63 7.99 -29.41
C ILE A 322 -4.39 7.89 -30.74
N ALA A 323 -4.58 9.01 -31.45
CA ALA A 323 -5.23 9.03 -32.75
C ALA A 323 -4.48 8.19 -33.79
N LEU A 324 -3.14 8.31 -33.85
CA LEU A 324 -2.30 7.44 -34.68
C LEU A 324 -2.47 5.96 -34.31
N GLY A 325 -2.62 5.67 -33.02
CA GLY A 325 -2.84 4.34 -32.48
C GLY A 325 -4.13 3.66 -32.95
N THR A 326 -5.12 4.42 -33.42
CA THR A 326 -6.35 3.88 -34.05
C THR A 326 -6.12 3.35 -35.48
N TYR A 327 -4.93 3.61 -36.04
CA TYR A 327 -4.56 3.34 -37.44
C TYR A 327 -5.40 4.09 -38.50
N ASN A 328 -6.33 4.96 -38.09
CA ASN A 328 -7.02 5.87 -39.00
C ASN A 328 -6.23 7.17 -39.17
N LEU A 329 -5.54 7.29 -40.31
CA LEU A 329 -4.70 8.44 -40.62
C LEU A 329 -5.49 9.73 -40.83
N GLU A 330 -6.76 9.66 -41.25
CA GLU A 330 -7.58 10.86 -41.44
C GLU A 330 -7.92 11.52 -40.10
N THR A 331 -8.31 10.70 -39.11
CA THR A 331 -8.57 11.17 -37.73
C THR A 331 -7.29 11.72 -37.11
N ALA A 332 -6.17 11.01 -37.24
CA ALA A 332 -4.88 11.46 -36.72
C ALA A 332 -4.42 12.79 -37.37
N LEU A 333 -4.62 12.95 -38.68
CA LEU A 333 -4.35 14.19 -39.39
C LEU A 333 -5.23 15.33 -38.88
N MET A 334 -6.53 15.09 -38.65
CA MET A 334 -7.46 16.08 -38.11
C MET A 334 -7.02 16.58 -36.72
N VAL A 335 -6.58 15.68 -35.83
CA VAL A 335 -6.02 16.05 -34.53
C VAL A 335 -4.72 16.85 -34.71
N SER A 336 -3.85 16.41 -35.63
CA SER A 336 -2.55 17.06 -35.90
C SER A 336 -2.72 18.48 -36.43
N GLN A 337 -3.75 18.76 -37.24
CA GLN A 337 -4.07 20.10 -37.74
C GLN A 337 -4.46 21.08 -36.63
N LYS A 338 -4.94 20.59 -35.48
CA LYS A 338 -5.24 21.41 -34.30
C LYS A 338 -4.01 21.63 -33.41
N SER A 339 -2.88 21.02 -33.74
CA SER A 339 -1.63 21.19 -33.02
C SER A 339 -0.83 22.38 -33.53
N GLN A 340 0.13 22.84 -32.72
CA GLN A 340 1.07 23.90 -33.10
C GLN A 340 2.29 23.37 -33.90
N LYS A 341 2.27 22.11 -34.35
CA LYS A 341 3.36 21.52 -35.14
C LYS A 341 3.36 22.08 -36.57
N ASP A 342 4.51 22.06 -37.22
CA ASP A 342 4.65 22.52 -38.61
C ASP A 342 3.82 21.63 -39.56
N PRO A 343 2.85 22.20 -40.32
CA PRO A 343 2.09 21.49 -41.33
C PRO A 343 2.92 20.69 -42.31
N LYS A 344 4.10 21.18 -42.70
CA LYS A 344 4.94 20.46 -43.66
C LYS A 344 5.48 19.15 -43.08
N GLU A 345 5.90 19.18 -41.83
CA GLU A 345 6.50 18.04 -41.14
C GLU A 345 5.48 16.90 -40.95
N PHE A 346 4.30 17.20 -40.40
CA PHE A 346 3.32 16.15 -40.18
C PHE A 346 2.72 15.64 -41.49
N LEU A 347 2.48 16.49 -42.50
CA LEU A 347 1.97 16.05 -43.80
C LEU A 347 2.94 15.11 -44.52
N GLU A 348 4.25 15.38 -44.47
CA GLU A 348 5.26 14.48 -45.02
C GLU A 348 5.23 13.11 -44.32
N PHE A 349 5.12 13.11 -42.99
CA PHE A 349 4.98 11.87 -42.21
C PHE A 349 3.74 11.05 -42.63
N TYR A 350 2.56 11.66 -42.73
CA TYR A 350 1.34 10.97 -43.16
C TYR A 350 1.42 10.45 -44.61
N ASN A 351 1.96 11.25 -45.53
CA ASN A 351 2.15 10.87 -46.92
C ASN A 351 3.10 9.67 -47.06
N ASN A 352 4.14 9.60 -46.24
CA ASN A 352 5.05 8.46 -46.22
C ASN A 352 4.36 7.19 -45.69
N LEU A 353 3.50 7.30 -44.67
CA LEU A 353 2.71 6.16 -44.17
C LEU A 353 1.71 5.65 -45.21
N LEU A 354 1.03 6.54 -45.94
CA LEU A 354 0.04 6.16 -46.96
C LEU A 354 0.62 5.33 -48.11
N LYS A 355 1.91 5.51 -48.44
CA LYS A 355 2.62 4.75 -49.48
C LYS A 355 2.95 3.31 -49.07
N MET A 356 2.90 2.98 -47.78
CA MET A 356 3.27 1.67 -47.26
C MET A 356 2.10 0.69 -47.31
N GLU A 357 2.40 -0.62 -47.45
CA GLU A 357 1.43 -1.71 -47.25
C GLU A 357 0.84 -1.68 -45.84
N GLU A 358 -0.39 -2.19 -45.66
CA GLU A 358 -1.18 -2.03 -44.44
C GLU A 358 -0.47 -2.53 -43.17
N ASN A 359 0.03 -3.76 -43.17
CA ASN A 359 0.69 -4.34 -41.99
C ASN A 359 2.01 -3.63 -41.70
N TYR A 360 2.80 -3.33 -42.73
CA TYR A 360 4.06 -2.61 -42.56
C TYR A 360 3.84 -1.16 -42.06
N ARG A 361 2.75 -0.51 -42.51
CA ARG A 361 2.32 0.80 -42.02
C ARG A 361 1.96 0.76 -40.54
N LYS A 362 1.14 -0.21 -40.12
CA LYS A 362 0.78 -0.41 -38.69
C LYS A 362 2.02 -0.68 -37.84
N TYR A 363 2.97 -1.47 -38.34
CA TYR A 363 4.28 -1.66 -37.70
C TYR A 363 5.03 -0.33 -37.51
N LYS A 364 5.16 0.51 -38.55
CA LYS A 364 5.85 1.81 -38.44
C LYS A 364 5.15 2.76 -37.47
N ILE A 365 3.82 2.76 -37.45
CA ILE A 365 3.03 3.54 -36.49
C ILE A 365 3.30 3.04 -35.06
N ASP A 366 3.17 1.74 -34.79
CA ASP A 366 3.42 1.20 -33.45
C ASP A 366 4.88 1.34 -33.01
N MET A 367 5.84 1.34 -33.94
CA MET A 367 7.24 1.68 -33.66
C MET A 367 7.40 3.13 -33.22
N HIS A 368 6.74 4.07 -33.91
CA HIS A 368 6.73 5.48 -33.54
C HIS A 368 6.10 5.68 -32.15
N LEU A 369 4.99 5.00 -31.87
CA LEU A 369 4.28 5.02 -30.59
C LEU A 369 4.95 4.17 -29.49
N LYS A 370 6.10 3.54 -29.78
CA LYS A 370 6.82 2.62 -28.88
C LYS A 370 5.97 1.45 -28.36
N ARG A 371 4.92 1.07 -29.09
CA ARG A 371 4.04 -0.09 -28.85
C ARG A 371 4.65 -1.36 -29.43
N TYR A 372 5.87 -1.71 -29.00
CA TYR A 372 6.70 -2.74 -29.64
C TYR A 372 6.04 -4.13 -29.76
N LYS A 373 5.20 -4.52 -28.81
CA LYS A 373 4.45 -5.78 -28.87
C LYS A 373 3.47 -5.83 -30.05
N LYS A 374 2.67 -4.77 -30.24
CA LYS A 374 1.76 -4.63 -31.39
C LYS A 374 2.55 -4.48 -32.69
N ALA A 375 3.65 -3.72 -32.67
CA ALA A 375 4.55 -3.58 -33.82
C ALA A 375 5.07 -4.94 -34.32
N LEU A 376 5.47 -5.82 -33.39
CA LEU A 376 5.93 -7.17 -33.67
C LEU A 376 4.81 -8.05 -34.26
N GLN A 377 3.58 -7.91 -33.76
CA GLN A 377 2.40 -8.61 -34.31
C GLN A 377 2.15 -8.24 -35.77
N HIS A 378 2.16 -6.96 -36.12
CA HIS A 378 1.95 -6.55 -37.51
C HIS A 378 3.10 -6.99 -38.41
N LEU A 379 4.34 -6.86 -37.93
CA LEU A 379 5.52 -7.27 -38.69
C LEU A 379 5.57 -8.79 -38.93
N SER A 380 4.97 -9.60 -38.05
CA SER A 380 4.86 -11.05 -38.24
C SER A 380 4.02 -11.46 -39.46
N LYS A 381 3.12 -10.56 -39.91
CA LYS A 381 2.27 -10.77 -41.09
C LYS A 381 2.95 -10.35 -42.40
N CYS A 382 4.10 -9.68 -42.32
CA CYS A 382 4.90 -9.27 -43.47
C CYS A 382 5.94 -10.36 -43.81
N GLU A 383 5.66 -11.23 -44.79
CA GLU A 383 6.52 -12.38 -45.13
C GLU A 383 7.95 -11.95 -45.51
N ASP A 384 8.10 -10.87 -46.28
CA ASP A 384 9.39 -10.38 -46.79
C ASP A 384 10.24 -9.64 -45.74
N LYS A 385 9.73 -9.45 -44.52
CA LYS A 385 10.34 -8.58 -43.49
C LYS A 385 10.82 -9.31 -42.24
N PHE A 386 11.04 -10.62 -42.33
CA PHE A 386 11.46 -11.43 -41.17
C PHE A 386 12.81 -11.02 -40.56
N ALA A 387 13.74 -10.48 -41.35
CA ALA A 387 15.00 -9.96 -40.81
C ALA A 387 14.79 -8.76 -39.87
N GLU A 388 13.88 -7.84 -40.23
CA GLU A 388 13.48 -6.71 -39.37
C GLU A 388 12.75 -7.22 -38.12
N PHE A 389 11.93 -8.27 -38.26
CA PHE A 389 11.25 -8.92 -37.15
C PHE A 389 12.23 -9.44 -36.09
N LEU A 390 13.26 -10.18 -36.52
CA LEU A 390 14.29 -10.71 -35.61
C LEU A 390 15.07 -9.58 -34.94
N ALA A 391 15.38 -8.50 -35.67
CA ALA A 391 16.07 -7.34 -35.10
C ALA A 391 15.23 -6.66 -34.02
N LEU A 392 13.93 -6.43 -34.29
CA LEU A 392 13.02 -5.84 -33.32
C LEU A 392 12.88 -6.71 -32.06
N MET A 393 12.66 -8.01 -32.24
CA MET A 393 12.55 -8.99 -31.16
C MET A 393 13.79 -8.96 -30.26
N LYS A 394 15.00 -8.95 -30.85
CA LYS A 394 16.27 -8.90 -30.08
C LYS A 394 16.43 -7.58 -29.32
N ASN A 395 16.20 -6.46 -29.99
CA ASN A 395 16.39 -5.13 -29.41
C ASN A 395 15.43 -4.88 -28.25
N GLN A 396 14.17 -5.32 -28.38
CA GLN A 396 13.11 -5.11 -27.38
C GLN A 396 12.89 -6.32 -26.46
N ARG A 397 13.63 -7.41 -26.66
CA ARG A 397 13.58 -8.67 -25.87
C ARG A 397 12.20 -9.34 -25.86
N LEU A 398 11.49 -9.30 -26.98
CA LEU A 398 10.11 -9.79 -27.11
C LEU A 398 10.05 -11.27 -27.57
N TYR A 399 10.88 -12.12 -26.99
CA TYR A 399 11.03 -13.51 -27.45
C TYR A 399 9.78 -14.37 -27.20
N THR A 400 9.16 -14.23 -26.02
CA THR A 400 7.94 -14.98 -25.67
C THR A 400 6.76 -14.53 -26.52
N ASP A 401 6.56 -13.20 -26.66
CA ASP A 401 5.54 -12.64 -27.54
C ASP A 401 5.74 -13.14 -28.98
N ALA A 402 6.98 -13.17 -29.50
CA ALA A 402 7.30 -13.68 -30.83
C ALA A 402 6.92 -15.16 -31.03
N LEU A 403 7.09 -16.01 -30.01
CA LEU A 403 6.77 -17.44 -30.09
C LEU A 403 5.28 -17.71 -30.23
N HIS A 404 4.43 -16.84 -29.67
CA HIS A 404 2.97 -16.96 -29.78
C HIS A 404 2.43 -16.55 -31.16
N LEU A 405 3.21 -15.83 -31.96
CA LEU A 405 2.77 -15.33 -33.29
C LEU A 405 2.88 -16.37 -34.38
N PHE A 406 3.78 -17.34 -34.24
CA PHE A 406 3.98 -18.38 -35.25
C PHE A 406 3.42 -19.72 -34.78
N PRO A 407 2.62 -20.42 -35.61
CA PRO A 407 2.22 -21.80 -35.35
C PRO A 407 3.42 -22.73 -35.17
N SER A 408 3.25 -23.85 -34.46
CA SER A 408 4.34 -24.78 -34.14
C SER A 408 5.04 -25.36 -35.37
N THR A 409 4.35 -25.47 -36.50
CA THR A 409 4.87 -25.98 -37.77
C THR A 409 5.61 -24.94 -38.61
N HIS A 410 5.59 -23.67 -38.21
CA HIS A 410 6.13 -22.59 -39.03
C HIS A 410 7.67 -22.50 -38.91
N PRO A 411 8.44 -22.45 -40.02
CA PRO A 411 9.91 -22.46 -39.97
C PRO A 411 10.51 -21.29 -39.17
N HIS A 412 9.90 -20.10 -39.26
CA HIS A 412 10.30 -18.93 -38.47
C HIS A 412 10.29 -19.16 -36.94
N ARG A 413 9.42 -20.03 -36.42
CA ARG A 413 9.36 -20.32 -34.97
C ARG A 413 10.64 -20.99 -34.48
N MET A 414 11.26 -21.85 -35.28
CA MET A 414 12.55 -22.48 -34.95
C MET A 414 13.67 -21.44 -34.87
N LEU A 415 13.65 -20.43 -35.74
CA LEU A 415 14.63 -19.33 -35.72
C LEU A 415 14.44 -18.43 -34.48
N VAL A 416 13.20 -18.17 -34.07
CA VAL A 416 12.89 -17.47 -32.82
C VAL A 416 13.42 -18.25 -31.62
N TRP A 417 13.14 -19.55 -31.52
CA TRP A 417 13.67 -20.42 -30.46
C TRP A 417 15.20 -20.41 -30.40
N LYS A 418 15.86 -20.49 -31.56
CA LYS A 418 17.32 -20.45 -31.66
C LYS A 418 17.89 -19.14 -31.10
N GLU A 419 17.32 -18.00 -31.46
CA GLU A 419 17.80 -16.70 -30.95
C GLU A 419 17.42 -16.48 -29.49
N TYR A 420 16.28 -17.01 -29.03
CA TYR A 420 15.91 -16.97 -27.62
C TYR A 420 16.86 -17.81 -26.75
N GLY A 421 17.22 -19.02 -27.20
CA GLY A 421 18.22 -19.86 -26.52
C GLY A 421 19.57 -19.16 -26.40
N ARG A 422 20.02 -18.44 -27.44
CA ARG A 422 21.26 -17.64 -27.38
C ARG A 422 21.17 -16.53 -26.33
N TYR A 423 20.05 -15.82 -26.30
CA TYR A 423 19.80 -14.78 -25.30
C TYR A 423 19.80 -15.35 -23.87
N LEU A 424 19.15 -16.49 -23.64
CA LEU A 424 19.12 -17.16 -22.34
C LEU A 424 20.51 -17.63 -21.91
N MET A 425 21.30 -18.15 -22.84
CA MET A 425 22.70 -18.53 -22.60
C MET A 425 23.55 -17.33 -22.16
N GLU A 426 23.43 -16.18 -22.84
CA GLU A 426 24.12 -14.94 -22.43
C GLU A 426 23.69 -14.44 -21.05
N LYS A 427 22.43 -14.71 -20.67
CA LYS A 427 21.90 -14.37 -19.34
C LYS A 427 22.18 -15.41 -18.26
N ARG A 428 22.85 -16.51 -18.60
CA ARG A 428 23.15 -17.64 -17.71
C ARG A 428 21.91 -18.38 -17.20
N TYR A 429 20.78 -18.29 -17.91
CA TYR A 429 19.62 -19.15 -17.69
C TYR A 429 19.83 -20.45 -18.49
N PHE A 430 20.79 -21.25 -18.03
CA PHE A 430 21.33 -22.37 -18.79
C PHE A 430 20.31 -23.50 -19.02
N ASP A 431 19.51 -23.87 -18.01
CA ASP A 431 18.48 -24.91 -18.19
C ASP A 431 17.40 -24.48 -19.19
N GLU A 432 16.92 -23.24 -19.10
CA GLU A 432 15.94 -22.69 -20.05
C GLU A 432 16.53 -22.55 -21.46
N ALA A 433 17.81 -22.18 -21.57
CA ALA A 433 18.52 -22.15 -22.85
C ALA A 433 18.59 -23.54 -23.47
N GLY A 434 18.84 -24.57 -22.66
CA GLY A 434 18.79 -25.98 -23.07
C GLY A 434 17.44 -26.35 -23.69
N LEU A 435 16.33 -26.02 -23.02
CA LEU A 435 14.98 -26.28 -23.51
C LEU A 435 14.68 -25.53 -24.82
N ALA A 436 15.12 -24.27 -24.94
CA ALA A 436 14.96 -23.49 -26.17
C ALA A 436 15.76 -24.10 -27.35
N PHE A 437 16.95 -24.64 -27.09
CA PHE A 437 17.75 -25.32 -28.11
C PHE A 437 17.18 -26.68 -28.53
N ILE A 438 16.64 -27.48 -27.59
CA ILE A 438 15.89 -28.70 -27.92
C ILE A 438 14.68 -28.34 -28.81
N SER A 439 13.94 -27.29 -28.46
CA SER A 439 12.75 -26.84 -29.20
C SER A 439 13.03 -26.44 -30.66
N CYS A 440 14.28 -26.16 -31.02
CA CYS A 440 14.70 -25.90 -32.40
C CYS A 440 15.60 -27.00 -33.01
N GLY A 441 15.67 -28.16 -32.38
CA GLY A 441 16.46 -29.32 -32.86
C GLY A 441 17.97 -29.09 -32.84
N LYS A 442 18.47 -28.21 -31.97
CA LYS A 442 19.90 -27.90 -31.81
C LYS A 442 20.47 -28.57 -30.57
N ASN A 443 20.41 -29.91 -30.54
CA ASN A 443 20.78 -30.74 -29.40
C ASN A 443 22.24 -30.54 -28.95
N GLU A 444 23.18 -30.27 -29.86
CA GLU A 444 24.57 -29.93 -29.50
C GLU A 444 24.67 -28.69 -28.60
N ARG A 445 23.87 -27.66 -28.89
CA ARG A 445 23.85 -26.43 -28.08
C ARG A 445 23.07 -26.62 -26.79
N ALA A 446 22.03 -27.45 -26.82
CA ALA A 446 21.31 -27.83 -25.61
C ALA A 446 22.24 -28.57 -24.63
N LEU A 447 23.03 -29.52 -25.13
CA LEU A 447 24.03 -30.25 -24.35
C LEU A 447 25.05 -29.29 -23.71
N MET A 448 25.58 -28.32 -24.46
CA MET A 448 26.47 -27.29 -23.90
C MET A 448 25.79 -26.47 -22.80
N ALA A 449 24.52 -26.10 -22.98
CA ALA A 449 23.78 -25.36 -21.97
C ALA A 449 23.56 -26.19 -20.68
N TYR A 450 23.16 -27.45 -20.81
CA TYR A 450 22.95 -28.32 -19.64
C TYR A 450 24.24 -28.71 -18.91
N LYS A 451 25.39 -28.73 -19.63
CA LYS A 451 26.70 -28.85 -18.99
C LYS A 451 26.97 -27.66 -18.05
N GLU A 452 26.62 -26.45 -18.46
CA GLU A 452 26.78 -25.24 -17.65
C GLU A 452 25.78 -25.16 -16.48
N SER A 453 24.57 -25.74 -16.62
CA SER A 453 23.61 -25.84 -15.50
C SER A 453 23.87 -27.01 -14.55
N LEU A 454 24.84 -27.88 -14.84
CA LEU A 454 25.12 -29.11 -14.09
C LEU A 454 23.91 -30.07 -14.04
N ASN A 455 23.03 -30.02 -15.03
CA ASN A 455 21.89 -30.91 -15.14
C ASN A 455 22.30 -32.19 -15.89
N TRP A 456 22.96 -33.11 -15.18
CA TRP A 456 23.54 -34.31 -15.77
C TRP A 456 22.51 -35.22 -16.45
N GLN A 457 21.26 -35.25 -15.96
CA GLN A 457 20.19 -36.04 -16.56
C GLN A 457 19.86 -35.54 -17.97
N SER A 458 19.67 -34.22 -18.11
CA SER A 458 19.41 -33.59 -19.41
C SER A 458 20.61 -33.69 -20.36
N VAL A 459 21.84 -33.63 -19.82
CA VAL A 459 23.08 -33.87 -20.61
C VAL A 459 23.08 -35.27 -21.20
N LEU A 460 22.73 -36.30 -20.43
CA LEU A 460 22.66 -37.68 -20.91
C LEU A 460 21.53 -37.90 -21.92
N GLN A 461 20.36 -37.29 -21.70
CA GLN A 461 19.28 -37.31 -22.68
C GLN A 461 19.73 -36.71 -24.02
N CYS A 462 20.40 -35.54 -23.99
CA CYS A 462 20.97 -34.94 -25.20
C CYS A 462 22.04 -35.82 -25.85
N ALA A 463 22.85 -36.55 -25.06
CA ALA A 463 23.85 -37.47 -25.60
C ALA A 463 23.22 -38.67 -26.34
N VAL A 464 22.09 -39.19 -25.81
CA VAL A 464 21.28 -40.22 -26.48
C VAL A 464 20.70 -39.67 -27.78
N ASP A 465 20.09 -38.48 -27.75
CA ASP A 465 19.52 -37.85 -28.95
C ASP A 465 20.56 -37.55 -30.04
N LEU A 466 21.82 -37.36 -29.65
CA LEU A 466 22.96 -37.16 -30.54
C LEU A 466 23.65 -38.47 -30.97
N ASN A 467 23.13 -39.63 -30.55
CA ASN A 467 23.69 -40.96 -30.82
C ASN A 467 25.17 -41.08 -30.42
N TYR A 468 25.53 -40.61 -29.22
CA TYR A 468 26.89 -40.78 -28.71
C TYR A 468 27.22 -42.26 -28.52
N SER A 469 28.44 -42.66 -28.89
CA SER A 469 28.93 -44.00 -28.59
C SER A 469 29.19 -44.17 -27.09
N ASP A 470 29.16 -45.41 -26.59
CA ASP A 470 29.38 -45.71 -25.17
C ASP A 470 30.66 -45.06 -24.62
N ASN A 471 31.76 -45.13 -25.37
CA ASN A 471 33.03 -44.50 -24.96
C ASN A 471 32.92 -42.97 -24.83
N LYS A 472 32.16 -42.31 -25.71
CA LYS A 472 31.92 -40.85 -25.62
C LYS A 472 31.01 -40.51 -24.44
N THR A 473 30.01 -41.35 -24.17
CA THR A 473 29.12 -41.19 -23.02
C THR A 473 29.89 -41.37 -21.71
N VAL A 474 30.81 -42.33 -21.61
CA VAL A 474 31.69 -42.51 -20.46
C VAL A 474 32.56 -41.28 -20.23
N ALA A 475 33.23 -40.78 -21.28
CA ALA A 475 34.05 -39.57 -21.17
C ALA A 475 33.22 -38.33 -20.74
N LEU A 476 32.00 -38.22 -21.25
CA LEU A 476 31.05 -37.16 -20.84
C LEU A 476 30.65 -37.28 -19.37
N CYS A 477 30.39 -38.49 -18.88
CA CYS A 477 30.07 -38.75 -17.48
C CYS A 477 31.24 -38.42 -16.57
N GLN A 478 32.48 -38.74 -16.97
CA GLN A 478 33.69 -38.38 -16.23
C GLN A 478 33.82 -36.85 -16.10
N GLU A 479 33.72 -36.11 -17.21
CA GLU A 479 33.76 -34.64 -17.21
C GLU A 479 32.66 -34.05 -16.31
N MET A 480 31.43 -34.58 -16.40
CA MET A 480 30.32 -34.12 -15.56
C MET A 480 30.53 -34.45 -14.08
N SER A 481 31.12 -35.60 -13.76
CA SER A 481 31.41 -36.00 -12.39
C SER A 481 32.42 -35.04 -11.74
N GLU A 482 33.49 -34.66 -12.42
CA GLU A 482 34.45 -33.67 -11.94
C GLU A 482 33.80 -32.29 -11.72
N LYS A 483 32.95 -31.85 -12.66
CA LYS A 483 32.19 -30.60 -12.53
C LYS A 483 31.21 -30.63 -11.35
N LEU A 484 30.54 -31.76 -11.12
CA LEU A 484 29.63 -31.93 -9.97
C LEU A 484 30.40 -31.97 -8.65
N LYS A 485 31.55 -32.66 -8.58
CA LYS A 485 32.45 -32.67 -7.42
C LYS A 485 32.91 -31.26 -7.05
N SER A 486 33.36 -30.47 -8.02
CA SER A 486 33.78 -29.07 -7.77
C SER A 486 32.65 -28.14 -7.29
N ASN A 487 31.38 -28.54 -7.47
CA ASN A 487 30.20 -27.82 -6.98
C ASN A 487 29.54 -28.50 -5.77
N HIS A 488 30.27 -29.36 -5.05
CA HIS A 488 29.82 -30.08 -3.85
C HIS A 488 28.61 -31.00 -4.04
N ARG A 489 28.32 -31.43 -5.28
CA ARG A 489 27.25 -32.39 -5.59
C ARG A 489 27.79 -33.82 -5.67
N TYR A 490 28.31 -34.31 -4.54
CA TYR A 490 29.04 -35.58 -4.47
C TYR A 490 28.15 -36.80 -4.75
N LEU A 491 26.88 -36.81 -4.29
CA LEU A 491 25.93 -37.90 -4.56
C LEU A 491 25.68 -38.09 -6.07
N ASP A 492 25.44 -36.99 -6.79
CA ASP A 492 25.21 -37.02 -8.24
C ASP A 492 26.47 -37.48 -9.00
N ALA A 493 27.65 -37.00 -8.60
CA ALA A 493 28.92 -37.39 -9.20
C ALA A 493 29.20 -38.89 -8.98
N ALA A 494 29.03 -39.37 -7.75
CA ALA A 494 29.20 -40.77 -7.40
C ALA A 494 28.23 -41.69 -8.17
N TYR A 495 26.98 -41.24 -8.38
CA TYR A 495 25.99 -41.96 -9.18
C TYR A 495 26.45 -42.13 -10.64
N LEU A 496 26.98 -41.08 -11.27
CA LEU A 496 27.53 -41.16 -12.62
C LEU A 496 28.73 -42.10 -12.70
N LEU A 497 29.63 -42.01 -11.72
CA LEU A 497 30.82 -42.86 -11.64
C LEU A 497 30.46 -44.34 -11.46
N GLU A 498 29.49 -44.65 -10.58
CA GLU A 498 29.05 -46.02 -10.32
C GLU A 498 28.33 -46.62 -11.54
N HIS A 499 27.32 -45.92 -12.06
CA HIS A 499 26.38 -46.52 -13.01
C HIS A 499 26.80 -46.39 -14.48
N TYR A 500 27.46 -45.29 -14.85
CA TYR A 500 27.83 -45.02 -16.25
C TYR A 500 29.30 -45.27 -16.53
N VAL A 501 30.19 -44.72 -15.70
CA VAL A 501 31.66 -44.89 -15.87
C VAL A 501 32.11 -46.29 -15.42
N LYS A 502 31.39 -46.88 -14.45
CA LYS A 502 31.73 -48.15 -13.78
C LYS A 502 33.05 -48.09 -13.00
N ASP A 503 33.41 -46.90 -12.54
CA ASP A 503 34.53 -46.69 -11.63
C ASP A 503 34.01 -46.66 -10.19
N ILE A 504 33.97 -47.85 -9.58
CA ILE A 504 33.42 -48.05 -8.24
C ILE A 504 34.33 -47.41 -7.18
N GLU A 505 35.64 -47.44 -7.39
CA GLU A 505 36.60 -46.93 -6.42
C GLU A 505 36.51 -45.42 -6.34
N GLU A 506 36.55 -44.73 -7.49
CA GLU A 506 36.39 -43.28 -7.54
C GLU A 506 34.99 -42.84 -7.07
N SER A 507 33.95 -43.65 -7.32
CA SER A 507 32.60 -43.40 -6.78
C SER A 507 32.59 -43.41 -5.25
N ILE A 508 33.20 -44.43 -4.62
CA ILE A 508 33.28 -44.53 -3.16
C ILE A 508 34.12 -43.38 -2.58
N VAL A 509 35.28 -43.08 -3.18
CA VAL A 509 36.14 -41.97 -2.75
C VAL A 509 35.39 -40.64 -2.84
N THR A 510 34.63 -40.42 -3.91
CA THR A 510 33.79 -39.22 -4.08
C THR A 510 32.72 -39.08 -2.98
N LEU A 511 32.09 -40.18 -2.57
CA LEU A 511 31.12 -40.17 -1.46
C LEU A 511 31.79 -39.87 -0.12
N ILE A 512 32.99 -40.41 0.11
CA ILE A 512 33.80 -40.16 1.30
C ILE A 512 34.21 -38.68 1.36
N GLU A 513 34.68 -38.10 0.26
CA GLU A 513 35.00 -36.66 0.15
C GLU A 513 33.79 -35.77 0.47
N GLY A 514 32.59 -36.20 0.07
CA GLY A 514 31.33 -35.51 0.38
C GLY A 514 30.78 -35.75 1.79
N CYS A 515 31.44 -36.56 2.62
CA CYS A 515 30.95 -37.00 3.93
C CYS A 515 29.59 -37.75 3.87
N GLU A 516 29.30 -38.39 2.74
CA GLU A 516 28.07 -39.16 2.49
C GLU A 516 28.25 -40.61 2.99
N TRP A 517 28.46 -40.76 4.30
CA TRP A 517 28.93 -42.01 4.92
C TRP A 517 28.05 -43.22 4.66
N ASN A 518 26.73 -43.06 4.81
CA ASN A 518 25.77 -44.15 4.62
C ASN A 518 25.79 -44.68 3.17
N SER A 519 25.86 -43.76 2.20
CA SER A 519 25.95 -44.08 0.78
C SER A 519 27.28 -44.77 0.46
N ALA A 520 28.40 -44.26 0.98
CA ALA A 520 29.71 -44.88 0.80
C ALA A 520 29.73 -46.32 1.34
N LEU A 521 29.26 -46.52 2.58
CA LEU A 521 29.19 -47.85 3.23
C LEU A 521 28.29 -48.82 2.47
N PHE A 522 27.17 -48.34 1.93
CA PHE A 522 26.28 -49.13 1.11
C PHE A 522 26.96 -49.60 -0.17
N VAL A 523 27.61 -48.70 -0.93
CA VAL A 523 28.32 -49.02 -2.17
C VAL A 523 29.49 -49.97 -1.90
N MET A 524 30.28 -49.71 -0.85
CA MET A 524 31.37 -50.60 -0.42
C MET A 524 30.87 -52.02 -0.10
N SER A 525 29.74 -52.13 0.59
CA SER A 525 29.13 -53.43 0.92
C SER A 525 28.58 -54.13 -0.32
N LYS A 526 27.92 -53.39 -1.21
CA LYS A 526 27.34 -53.88 -2.47
C LYS A 526 28.41 -54.52 -3.37
N TYR A 527 29.57 -53.87 -3.52
CA TYR A 527 30.66 -54.36 -4.37
C TYR A 527 31.76 -55.13 -3.61
N ARG A 528 31.55 -55.43 -2.33
CA ARG A 528 32.50 -56.16 -1.45
C ARG A 528 33.89 -55.49 -1.35
N ARG A 529 33.96 -54.16 -1.49
CA ARG A 529 35.17 -53.34 -1.36
C ARG A 529 35.34 -52.76 0.04
N LYS A 530 35.35 -53.64 1.06
CA LYS A 530 35.56 -53.22 2.46
C LYS A 530 37.01 -52.81 2.75
N ASP A 531 37.94 -53.17 1.86
CA ASP A 531 39.35 -52.75 1.89
C ASP A 531 39.50 -51.22 1.93
N ILE A 532 38.64 -50.49 1.21
CA ILE A 532 38.64 -49.02 1.13
C ILE A 532 38.29 -48.37 2.50
N ALA A 533 37.68 -49.13 3.42
CA ALA A 533 37.29 -48.61 4.73
C ALA A 533 38.51 -48.17 5.55
N GLU A 534 39.57 -48.97 5.54
CA GLU A 534 40.78 -48.71 6.30
C GLU A 534 41.61 -47.58 5.69
N THR A 535 41.68 -47.51 4.36
CA THR A 535 42.57 -46.59 3.64
C THR A 535 41.98 -45.20 3.45
N HIS A 536 40.68 -45.07 3.20
CA HIS A 536 40.03 -43.79 2.89
C HIS A 536 38.97 -43.39 3.91
N LEU A 537 38.05 -44.30 4.26
CA LEU A 537 36.88 -43.93 5.09
C LEU A 537 37.28 -43.57 6.51
N LYS A 538 38.05 -44.43 7.21
CA LYS A 538 38.44 -44.17 8.61
C LYS A 538 39.28 -42.89 8.76
N PRO A 539 40.31 -42.63 7.94
CA PRO A 539 41.04 -41.36 8.02
C PRO A 539 40.13 -40.15 7.82
N ALA A 540 39.29 -40.17 6.78
CA ALA A 540 38.36 -39.08 6.49
C ALA A 540 37.33 -38.87 7.61
N LEU A 541 36.82 -39.95 8.20
CA LEU A 541 35.87 -39.89 9.32
C LEU A 541 36.51 -39.26 10.57
N LEU A 542 37.76 -39.60 10.87
CA LEU A 542 38.49 -39.04 12.01
C LEU A 542 38.84 -37.56 11.79
N GLU A 543 39.23 -37.20 10.57
CA GLU A 543 39.45 -35.80 10.18
C GLU A 543 38.15 -34.99 10.28
N HIS A 544 37.04 -35.54 9.76
CA HIS A 544 35.73 -34.91 9.85
C HIS A 544 35.25 -34.75 11.30
N HIS A 545 35.52 -35.73 12.18
CA HIS A 545 35.26 -35.59 13.61
C HIS A 545 36.03 -34.40 14.23
N VAL A 546 37.32 -34.23 13.89
CA VAL A 546 38.12 -33.09 14.37
C VAL A 546 37.55 -31.77 13.84
N TYR A 547 37.17 -31.75 12.56
CA TYR A 547 36.50 -30.61 11.94
C TYR A 547 35.19 -30.26 12.67
N LEU A 548 34.29 -31.22 12.88
CA LEU A 548 33.01 -30.98 13.56
C LEU A 548 33.22 -30.52 15.00
N THR A 549 34.16 -31.12 15.74
CA THR A 549 34.45 -30.73 17.13
C THR A 549 34.93 -29.29 17.21
N THR A 550 35.88 -28.90 16.34
CA THR A 550 36.40 -27.53 16.29
C THR A 550 35.34 -26.53 15.82
N HIS A 551 34.52 -26.90 14.84
CA HIS A 551 33.45 -26.07 14.32
C HIS A 551 32.32 -25.85 15.32
N LEU A 552 31.89 -26.89 16.04
CA LEU A 552 30.91 -26.77 17.13
C LEU A 552 31.42 -25.87 18.26
N GLY A 553 32.71 -25.99 18.62
CA GLY A 553 33.34 -25.10 19.59
C GLY A 553 33.35 -23.64 19.13
N GLN A 554 33.60 -23.38 17.84
CA GLN A 554 33.51 -22.03 17.27
C GLN A 554 32.07 -21.50 17.28
N LEU A 555 31.08 -22.31 16.87
CA LEU A 555 29.67 -21.91 16.89
C LEU A 555 29.18 -21.59 18.30
N SER A 556 29.58 -22.37 19.31
CA SER A 556 29.25 -22.09 20.72
C SER A 556 29.89 -20.78 21.19
N ASN A 557 31.18 -20.55 20.92
CA ASN A 557 31.86 -19.31 21.28
C ASN A 557 31.24 -18.08 20.58
N ASP A 558 30.92 -18.19 19.29
CA ASP A 558 30.31 -17.11 18.52
C ASP A 558 28.88 -16.83 18.98
N PHE A 559 28.11 -17.88 19.31
CA PHE A 559 26.78 -17.75 19.89
C PHE A 559 26.84 -16.99 21.21
N HIS A 560 27.69 -17.45 22.14
CA HIS A 560 27.87 -16.82 23.44
C HIS A 560 28.29 -15.35 23.32
N LYS A 561 29.29 -15.07 22.47
CA LYS A 561 29.79 -13.71 22.21
C LYS A 561 28.71 -12.79 21.68
N HIS A 562 27.92 -13.23 20.70
CA HIS A 562 26.86 -12.43 20.11
C HIS A 562 25.67 -12.25 21.05
N TYR A 563 25.33 -13.28 21.82
CA TYR A 563 24.27 -13.24 22.81
C TYR A 563 24.60 -12.27 23.95
N GLU A 564 25.77 -12.39 24.58
CA GLU A 564 26.20 -11.49 25.66
C GLU A 564 26.27 -10.03 25.20
N ARG A 565 26.75 -9.81 23.98
CA ARG A 565 26.79 -8.45 23.41
C ARG A 565 25.39 -7.89 23.15
N LEU A 566 24.47 -8.70 22.63
CA LEU A 566 23.08 -8.29 22.42
C LEU A 566 22.39 -7.96 23.76
N LYS A 567 22.60 -8.80 24.77
CA LYS A 567 22.11 -8.59 26.14
C LYS A 567 22.62 -7.29 26.74
N PHE A 568 23.92 -7.02 26.60
CA PHE A 568 24.54 -5.75 27.02
C PHE A 568 23.90 -4.54 26.32
N LEU A 569 23.73 -4.58 25.00
CA LEU A 569 23.15 -3.48 24.22
C LEU A 569 21.68 -3.20 24.60
N ARG A 570 20.91 -4.25 24.89
CA ARG A 570 19.51 -4.11 25.36
C ARG A 570 19.44 -3.49 26.74
N ASN A 571 20.29 -3.93 27.68
CA ASN A 571 20.37 -3.34 29.00
C ASN A 571 20.81 -1.86 28.95
N GLN A 572 21.75 -1.52 28.07
CA GLN A 572 22.18 -0.13 27.88
C GLN A 572 21.06 0.75 27.30
N LYS A 573 20.30 0.25 26.32
CA LYS A 573 19.13 0.97 25.77
C LYS A 573 18.03 1.15 26.81
N GLN A 574 17.79 0.14 27.65
CA GLN A 574 16.82 0.22 28.74
C GLN A 574 17.24 1.28 29.77
N GLN A 575 18.50 1.26 30.23
CA GLN A 575 19.03 2.25 31.16
C GLN A 575 19.01 3.68 30.58
N GLN A 576 19.32 3.85 29.28
CA GLN A 576 19.22 5.15 28.62
C GLN A 576 17.77 5.64 28.51
N SER A 577 16.81 4.74 28.24
CA SER A 577 15.38 5.07 28.24
C SER A 577 14.88 5.45 29.63
N GLU A 578 15.32 4.73 30.66
CA GLU A 578 14.97 5.01 32.06
C GLU A 578 15.57 6.34 32.55
N LEU A 579 16.83 6.65 32.18
CA LEU A 579 17.43 7.96 32.45
C LEU A 579 16.73 9.08 31.68
N ALA A 580 16.37 8.87 30.41
CA ALA A 580 15.66 9.86 29.62
C ALA A 580 14.26 10.15 30.20
N ASP A 581 13.52 9.11 30.60
CA ASP A 581 12.22 9.25 31.28
C ASP A 581 12.38 9.88 32.69
N PHE A 582 13.49 9.65 33.40
CA PHE A 582 13.77 10.27 34.70
C PHE A 582 14.13 11.77 34.57
N VAL A 583 14.89 12.15 33.54
CA VAL A 583 15.22 13.57 33.23
C VAL A 583 13.98 14.31 32.74
N ARG A 584 13.18 13.72 31.84
CA ARG A 584 11.91 14.31 31.37
C ARG A 584 10.91 14.56 32.50
N ASN A 585 10.86 13.67 33.49
CA ASN A 585 9.95 13.81 34.64
C ASN A 585 10.43 14.80 35.70
N ARG A 586 11.68 15.29 35.65
CA ARG A 586 12.18 16.32 36.58
C ARG A 586 12.21 17.73 35.98
N GLU A 587 12.21 17.86 34.66
CA GLU A 587 12.36 19.16 33.97
C GLU A 587 11.04 19.79 33.51
N ASP A 588 9.87 19.20 33.83
CA ASP A 588 8.56 19.74 33.41
C ASP A 588 7.97 20.80 34.37
N ASP A 589 8.68 21.17 35.46
CA ASP A 589 8.14 22.10 36.48
C ASP A 589 9.06 23.28 36.85
N LEU A 590 10.20 23.47 36.17
CA LEU A 590 11.01 24.68 36.37
C LEU A 590 11.87 24.95 35.14
N PHE A 591 11.45 25.95 34.36
CA PHE A 591 12.24 26.82 33.47
C PHE A 591 11.54 27.06 32.12
N SER A 592 10.79 28.16 32.10
CA SER A 592 10.51 28.93 30.90
C SER A 592 11.42 30.17 30.91
N GLU A 593 12.02 30.44 29.75
CA GLU A 593 12.72 31.66 29.30
C GLU A 593 14.18 31.93 29.75
N THR A 594 15.04 32.08 28.73
CA THR A 594 16.37 32.73 28.69
C THR A 594 17.56 32.03 29.38
N SER A 595 18.34 31.26 28.62
CA SER A 595 19.73 31.59 28.24
C SER A 595 20.45 30.38 27.64
N SER A 596 21.26 30.68 26.65
CA SER A 596 22.19 29.79 25.94
C SER A 596 23.50 29.59 26.71
N ILE A 597 24.23 28.53 26.34
CA ILE A 597 25.63 28.17 26.69
C ILE A 597 25.65 27.47 28.07
N ILE A 598 26.03 26.20 28.28
CA ILE A 598 26.99 25.27 27.67
C ILE A 598 26.48 23.86 28.07
N ASP A 599 26.47 22.87 27.18
CA ASP A 599 27.08 21.56 27.50
C ASP A 599 27.19 20.63 26.29
N ASP A 600 28.42 20.17 26.14
CA ASP A 600 29.06 19.61 24.98
C ASP A 600 28.96 18.07 25.06
N ALA A 601 27.75 17.53 24.85
CA ALA A 601 27.53 16.06 24.89
C ALA A 601 26.29 15.57 24.12
N SER A 602 25.90 16.23 23.02
CA SER A 602 24.85 15.70 22.14
C SER A 602 25.13 16.03 20.67
N SER A 603 26.25 15.51 20.15
CA SER A 603 26.38 15.33 18.70
C SER A 603 25.95 13.90 18.37
N TYR A 604 25.06 13.76 17.38
CA TYR A 604 24.42 12.52 16.88
C TYR A 604 23.03 12.17 17.41
N ALA A 605 22.13 13.15 17.49
CA ALA A 605 20.73 12.90 17.16
C ALA A 605 20.14 14.11 16.45
N GLU A 606 19.41 13.82 15.37
CA GLU A 606 18.65 14.75 14.51
C GLU A 606 19.42 15.65 13.55
N SER A 607 19.53 15.17 12.31
CA SER A 607 19.34 16.05 11.16
C SER A 607 18.58 15.33 10.03
N LYS A 608 17.38 15.87 9.75
CA LYS A 608 16.69 15.91 8.45
C LYS A 608 15.80 14.72 8.06
N SER A 609 14.54 14.83 8.48
CA SER A 609 13.38 14.58 7.61
C SER A 609 13.45 15.50 6.37
N ILE A 610 13.97 14.98 5.26
CA ILE A 610 13.71 15.56 3.93
C ILE A 610 12.56 14.79 3.32
N THR A 611 11.42 15.46 3.28
CA THR A 611 10.24 15.16 2.49
C THR A 611 10.58 15.21 1.00
N GLY A 612 10.18 14.19 0.23
CA GLY A 612 9.93 14.33 -1.22
C GLY A 612 11.09 14.11 -2.21
N SER A 613 10.93 13.09 -3.05
CA SER A 613 11.30 13.02 -4.49
C SER A 613 12.76 13.06 -4.97
N ILE A 614 13.76 12.58 -4.21
CA ILE A 614 15.14 12.36 -4.75
C ILE A 614 15.69 10.94 -4.51
N LEU A 615 14.97 10.06 -3.81
CA LEU A 615 15.48 8.73 -3.43
C LEU A 615 15.26 7.60 -4.46
N THR A 616 14.66 7.86 -5.62
CA THR A 616 14.34 6.84 -6.63
C THR A 616 15.47 6.52 -7.63
N LYS A 617 16.68 7.08 -7.46
CA LYS A 617 17.83 6.86 -8.37
C LYS A 617 19.01 6.09 -7.75
N LYS A 618 18.77 5.15 -6.84
CA LYS A 618 19.83 4.20 -6.42
C LYS A 618 19.60 2.87 -7.11
N SER A 619 20.60 2.42 -7.89
CA SER A 619 20.58 1.10 -8.53
C SER A 619 20.37 0.00 -7.48
N SER A 620 19.77 -1.13 -7.87
CA SER A 620 19.57 -2.30 -7.00
C SER A 620 20.86 -2.72 -6.29
N LYS A 621 22.01 -2.58 -6.96
CA LYS A 621 23.35 -2.81 -6.39
C LYS A 621 23.69 -1.85 -5.24
N SER A 622 23.34 -0.57 -5.35
CA SER A 622 23.57 0.44 -4.29
C SER A 622 22.62 0.23 -3.10
N ARG A 623 21.36 -0.13 -3.35
CA ARG A 623 20.39 -0.48 -2.31
C ARG A 623 20.82 -1.73 -1.54
N ARG A 624 21.21 -2.80 -2.25
CA ARG A 624 21.77 -4.02 -1.65
C ARG A 624 23.05 -3.74 -0.84
N LYS A 625 23.94 -2.88 -1.34
CA LYS A 625 25.16 -2.46 -0.61
C LYS A 625 24.84 -1.65 0.65
N HIS A 626 23.73 -0.91 0.67
CA HIS A 626 23.27 -0.16 1.84
C HIS A 626 22.52 -1.04 2.85
N GLU A 627 21.77 -2.04 2.39
CA GLU A 627 21.14 -3.07 3.24
C GLU A 627 22.21 -3.94 3.90
N LEU A 628 23.24 -4.38 3.17
CA LEU A 628 24.40 -5.09 3.73
C LEU A 628 25.20 -4.28 4.74
N LYS A 629 25.12 -2.94 4.72
CA LYS A 629 25.74 -2.09 5.73
C LYS A 629 24.97 -2.07 7.06
N LYS A 630 23.69 -2.48 7.07
CA LYS A 630 22.88 -2.55 8.30
C LYS A 630 23.34 -3.67 9.24
N TYR A 631 23.81 -4.78 8.69
CA TYR A 631 24.26 -5.98 9.43
C TYR A 631 25.77 -5.99 9.70
N ARG A 632 26.41 -4.82 9.79
CA ARG A 632 27.84 -4.76 10.09
C ARG A 632 28.06 -4.91 11.59
N LEU A 633 28.78 -5.96 11.97
CA LEU A 633 29.28 -6.22 13.32
C LEU A 633 30.42 -5.22 13.67
N LYS A 634 30.10 -3.93 13.70
CA LYS A 634 31.01 -2.87 14.19
C LYS A 634 30.44 -2.31 15.48
N GLU A 635 31.24 -2.42 16.53
CA GLU A 635 30.93 -1.87 17.85
C GLU A 635 30.72 -0.35 17.77
N GLY A 636 29.64 0.13 18.40
CA GLY A 636 29.22 1.54 18.38
C GLY A 636 28.46 1.97 17.13
N SER A 637 28.02 1.04 16.28
CA SER A 637 27.20 1.38 15.11
C SER A 637 25.71 1.53 15.46
N PRO A 638 24.94 2.38 14.76
CA PRO A 638 23.54 2.66 15.13
C PRO A 638 22.60 1.44 15.12
N ASN A 639 22.95 0.37 14.39
CA ASN A 639 22.13 -0.84 14.22
C ASN A 639 22.87 -2.11 14.70
N GLU A 640 23.78 -1.96 15.66
CA GLU A 640 24.63 -3.06 16.17
C GLU A 640 23.79 -4.24 16.72
N ASP A 641 22.66 -3.94 17.37
CA ASP A 641 21.70 -4.92 17.88
C ASP A 641 21.09 -5.79 16.76
N LEU A 642 20.70 -5.17 15.64
CA LEU A 642 20.18 -5.88 14.47
C LEU A 642 21.26 -6.75 13.80
N ALA A 643 22.52 -6.32 13.82
CA ALA A 643 23.63 -7.11 13.29
C ALA A 643 23.89 -8.38 14.13
N HIS A 644 23.82 -8.29 15.46
CA HIS A 644 23.94 -9.46 16.33
C HIS A 644 22.74 -10.39 16.24
N LEU A 645 21.52 -9.87 16.10
CA LEU A 645 20.32 -10.70 15.84
C LEU A 645 20.44 -11.50 14.53
N ALA A 646 20.93 -10.88 13.46
CA ALA A 646 21.15 -11.57 12.19
C ALA A 646 22.28 -12.62 12.27
N ALA A 647 23.34 -12.35 13.05
CA ALA A 647 24.40 -13.32 13.28
C ALA A 647 23.91 -14.54 14.07
N LEU A 648 23.09 -14.32 15.10
CA LEU A 648 22.46 -15.39 15.87
C LEU A 648 21.50 -16.22 15.01
N SER A 649 20.65 -15.59 14.18
CA SER A 649 19.77 -16.33 13.27
C SER A 649 20.54 -17.19 12.25
N GLU A 650 21.70 -16.70 11.77
CA GLU A 650 22.58 -17.46 10.89
C GLU A 650 23.19 -18.69 11.59
N ILE A 651 23.61 -18.55 12.85
CA ILE A 651 24.13 -19.67 13.66
C ILE A 651 23.04 -20.74 13.84
N LEU A 652 21.82 -20.36 14.21
CA LEU A 652 20.70 -21.30 14.37
C LEU A 652 20.46 -22.09 13.08
N ARG A 653 20.43 -21.41 11.93
CA ARG A 653 20.24 -22.05 10.63
C ARG A 653 21.38 -23.01 10.27
N LYS A 654 22.63 -22.70 10.62
CA LYS A 654 23.79 -23.58 10.42
C LYS A 654 23.70 -24.85 11.27
N VAL A 655 23.32 -24.71 12.55
CA VAL A 655 23.15 -25.84 13.47
C VAL A 655 22.02 -26.76 12.98
N GLU A 656 20.89 -26.19 12.53
CA GLU A 656 19.78 -26.97 11.98
C GLU A 656 20.17 -27.72 10.69
N ALA A 657 20.84 -27.05 9.75
CA ALA A 657 21.27 -27.66 8.50
C ALA A 657 22.30 -28.80 8.69
N MET A 658 23.06 -28.78 9.79
CA MET A 658 24.08 -29.81 10.09
C MET A 658 23.49 -31.10 10.68
N LYS A 659 22.23 -31.08 11.15
CA LYS A 659 21.60 -32.16 11.91
C LYS A 659 21.78 -33.55 11.29
N ASP A 660 21.43 -33.69 10.01
CA ASP A 660 21.38 -35.00 9.35
C ASP A 660 22.80 -35.55 9.12
N SER A 661 23.70 -34.72 8.58
CA SER A 661 25.13 -35.05 8.38
C SER A 661 25.83 -35.40 9.71
N PHE A 662 25.49 -34.69 10.78
CA PHE A 662 25.99 -34.97 12.12
C PHE A 662 25.51 -36.33 12.65
N SER A 663 24.21 -36.63 12.51
CA SER A 663 23.63 -37.92 12.93
C SER A 663 24.28 -39.09 12.21
N ASP A 664 24.51 -38.95 10.90
CA ASP A 664 25.14 -39.99 10.09
C ASP A 664 26.61 -40.18 10.43
N THR A 665 27.33 -39.11 10.74
CA THR A 665 28.70 -39.19 11.26
C THR A 665 28.75 -39.93 12.59
N LEU A 666 27.84 -39.64 13.53
CA LEU A 666 27.78 -40.33 14.83
C LEU A 666 27.54 -41.83 14.67
N LYS A 667 26.56 -42.22 13.86
CA LYS A 667 26.27 -43.65 13.59
C LYS A 667 27.48 -44.35 12.98
N THR A 668 28.16 -43.68 12.05
CA THR A 668 29.36 -44.22 11.38
C THR A 668 30.51 -44.37 12.36
N LEU A 669 30.75 -43.41 13.26
CA LEU A 669 31.77 -43.53 14.31
C LEU A 669 31.54 -44.75 15.21
N ILE A 670 30.28 -45.01 15.60
CA ILE A 670 29.92 -46.19 16.40
C ILE A 670 30.17 -47.47 15.60
N GLN A 671 29.80 -47.51 14.33
CA GLN A 671 29.98 -48.69 13.47
C GLN A 671 31.46 -49.10 13.33
N PHE A 672 32.40 -48.16 13.50
CA PHE A 672 33.84 -48.39 13.47
C PHE A 672 34.51 -48.42 14.86
N SER A 673 33.74 -48.60 15.93
CA SER A 673 34.24 -48.71 17.31
C SER A 673 35.01 -47.46 17.80
N TYR A 674 34.48 -46.28 17.45
CA TYR A 674 34.93 -44.98 17.96
C TYR A 674 33.88 -44.36 18.90
N GLU A 675 33.39 -45.14 19.86
CA GLU A 675 32.30 -44.75 20.77
C GLU A 675 32.67 -43.53 21.62
N ASP A 676 33.90 -43.45 22.12
CA ASP A 676 34.36 -42.31 22.94
C ASP A 676 34.33 -40.99 22.16
N LYS A 677 34.73 -41.03 20.88
CA LYS A 677 34.71 -39.87 19.97
C LYS A 677 33.27 -39.47 19.64
N ALA A 678 32.40 -40.45 19.36
CA ALA A 678 30.99 -40.21 19.13
C ALA A 678 30.30 -39.61 20.37
N LYS A 679 30.59 -40.11 21.57
CA LYS A 679 30.05 -39.60 22.84
C LYS A 679 30.50 -38.17 23.12
N SER A 680 31.80 -37.90 22.94
CA SER A 680 32.35 -36.53 23.07
C SER A 680 31.63 -35.58 22.11
N LEU A 681 31.53 -35.95 20.84
CA LEU A 681 30.90 -35.11 19.81
C LEU A 681 29.41 -34.87 20.08
N GLN A 682 28.65 -35.91 20.46
CA GLN A 682 27.25 -35.80 20.88
C GLN A 682 27.09 -34.84 22.05
N THR A 683 27.97 -34.91 23.06
CA THR A 683 27.93 -34.05 24.24
C THR A 683 28.07 -32.58 23.87
N HIS A 684 29.01 -32.24 22.98
CA HIS A 684 29.22 -30.86 22.52
C HIS A 684 28.00 -30.32 21.76
N MET A 685 27.46 -31.09 20.82
CA MET A 685 26.27 -30.68 20.06
C MET A 685 25.04 -30.53 20.95
N CYS A 686 24.83 -31.45 21.89
CA CYS A 686 23.71 -31.36 22.84
C CYS A 686 23.84 -30.16 23.79
N ALA A 687 25.06 -29.83 24.23
CA ALA A 687 25.31 -28.65 25.04
C ALA A 687 24.95 -27.37 24.27
N LEU A 688 25.38 -27.26 23.01
CA LEU A 688 25.06 -26.13 22.14
C LEU A 688 23.56 -26.01 21.86
N ILE A 689 22.87 -27.11 21.54
CA ILE A 689 21.41 -27.10 21.31
C ILE A 689 20.68 -26.63 22.57
N LYS A 690 21.06 -27.13 23.75
CA LYS A 690 20.45 -26.70 25.03
C LYS A 690 20.69 -25.22 25.31
N GLU A 691 21.90 -24.72 25.07
CA GLU A 691 22.25 -23.30 25.21
C GLU A 691 21.41 -22.42 24.27
N ILE A 692 21.23 -22.84 23.02
CA ILE A 692 20.39 -22.14 22.06
C ILE A 692 18.92 -22.15 22.53
N GLU A 693 18.39 -23.31 22.91
CA GLU A 693 16.99 -23.46 23.32
C GLU A 693 16.64 -22.65 24.57
N SER A 694 17.55 -22.55 25.54
CA SER A 694 17.32 -21.72 26.73
C SER A 694 17.29 -20.22 26.41
N GLU A 695 18.05 -19.78 25.40
CA GLU A 695 18.21 -18.36 25.09
C GLU A 695 17.32 -17.85 23.95
N ILE A 696 16.67 -18.72 23.16
CA ILE A 696 15.71 -18.32 22.11
C ILE A 696 14.66 -17.31 22.62
N PRO A 697 13.97 -17.54 23.77
CA PRO A 697 12.99 -16.59 24.29
C PRO A 697 13.58 -15.22 24.65
N ASN A 698 14.85 -15.21 25.07
CA ASN A 698 15.58 -13.98 25.42
C ASN A 698 16.08 -13.25 24.17
N ILE A 699 16.41 -13.96 23.09
CA ILE A 699 16.91 -13.38 21.83
C ILE A 699 15.75 -12.80 21.02
N TRP A 700 14.72 -13.62 20.77
CA TRP A 700 13.48 -13.22 20.13
C TRP A 700 12.39 -13.25 21.18
N CYS A 701 12.29 -12.17 21.97
CA CYS A 701 11.10 -11.94 22.77
C CYS A 701 9.93 -11.88 21.78
N HIS A 702 9.20 -12.98 21.65
CA HIS A 702 7.89 -12.93 21.05
C HIS A 702 7.15 -11.85 21.84
N SER A 703 6.65 -10.82 21.16
CA SER A 703 5.46 -10.16 21.66
C SER A 703 4.37 -11.24 21.64
N GLU A 704 4.33 -12.06 22.69
CA GLU A 704 3.15 -12.79 23.08
C GLU A 704 2.11 -11.75 23.46
N ASN A 705 1.52 -11.17 22.42
CA ASN A 705 0.22 -10.53 22.37
C ASN A 705 -0.32 -10.70 20.94
N SER A 706 -0.14 -11.91 20.39
CA SER A 706 -0.83 -12.34 19.16
C SER A 706 -1.47 -13.73 19.27
N ASN A 707 -1.61 -14.29 20.49
CA ASN A 707 -2.47 -15.47 20.75
C ASN A 707 -2.87 -15.64 22.23
N SER A 708 -3.07 -14.55 22.96
CA SER A 708 -4.08 -14.52 24.02
C SER A 708 -5.11 -13.49 23.60
N SER A 709 -6.33 -13.93 23.34
CA SER A 709 -7.50 -13.10 23.52
C SER A 709 -7.54 -12.64 24.98
N SER A 710 -6.74 -11.64 25.33
CA SER A 710 -7.04 -10.80 26.48
C SER A 710 -8.24 -9.97 26.05
N ASP A 711 -9.40 -10.40 26.52
CA ASP A 711 -10.58 -9.57 26.67
C ASP A 711 -10.15 -8.20 27.20
N LEU A 712 -9.98 -7.21 26.31
CA LEU A 712 -9.96 -5.80 26.68
C LEU A 712 -11.40 -5.44 27.07
N ARG A 713 -11.80 -5.87 28.27
CA ARG A 713 -13.01 -5.38 28.91
C ARG A 713 -12.75 -3.95 29.36
N PHE A 714 -13.15 -3.00 28.51
CA PHE A 714 -13.45 -1.66 28.95
C PHE A 714 -14.70 -1.72 29.84
N GLY A 715 -14.47 -1.89 31.14
CA GLY A 715 -15.52 -1.78 32.14
C GLY A 715 -15.87 -0.32 32.41
N PRO A 716 -17.03 -0.05 33.04
CA PRO A 716 -17.48 1.30 33.39
C PRO A 716 -16.53 2.08 34.33
N ASP A 717 -15.51 1.44 34.90
CA ASP A 717 -14.54 2.04 35.82
C ASP A 717 -13.19 2.42 35.16
N SER A 718 -13.03 2.22 33.85
CA SER A 718 -11.80 2.60 33.14
C SER A 718 -11.70 4.12 32.95
N THR A 719 -10.73 4.77 33.60
CA THR A 719 -10.52 6.22 33.53
C THR A 719 -9.81 6.65 32.24
N ALA A 720 -10.02 7.90 31.79
CA ALA A 720 -9.39 8.45 30.58
C ALA A 720 -7.85 8.36 30.59
N ASN A 721 -7.22 8.42 31.76
CA ASN A 721 -5.77 8.21 31.91
C ASN A 721 -5.35 6.76 31.69
N SER A 722 -6.17 5.77 32.06
CA SER A 722 -5.91 4.35 31.81
C SER A 722 -6.05 3.98 30.33
N ILE A 723 -6.95 4.66 29.62
CA ILE A 723 -7.18 4.51 28.16
C ILE A 723 -6.08 5.25 27.37
N ALA A 724 -5.70 6.47 27.79
CA ALA A 724 -4.60 7.20 27.19
C ALA A 724 -3.23 6.53 27.44
N ALA A 725 -3.04 5.90 28.61
CA ALA A 725 -1.84 5.12 28.90
C ALA A 725 -1.74 3.84 28.05
N SER A 726 -2.87 3.20 27.72
CA SER A 726 -2.91 2.02 26.84
C SER A 726 -2.72 2.37 25.36
N ILE A 727 -3.27 3.51 24.89
CA ILE A 727 -3.04 4.03 23.52
C ILE A 727 -1.60 4.55 23.36
N ASN A 728 -1.05 5.21 24.38
CA ASN A 728 0.37 5.59 24.38
C ASN A 728 1.30 4.38 24.55
N GLN A 729 0.85 3.30 25.20
CA GLN A 729 1.55 2.01 25.17
C GLN A 729 1.50 1.38 23.78
N GLU A 730 0.41 1.46 23.01
CA GLU A 730 0.37 1.01 21.61
C GLU A 730 1.31 1.81 20.69
N GLN A 731 1.46 3.11 20.93
CA GLN A 731 2.45 3.94 20.21
C GLN A 731 3.89 3.72 20.71
N LYS A 732 4.09 3.35 21.98
CA LYS A 732 5.41 2.94 22.52
C LYS A 732 5.76 1.48 22.21
N SER A 733 4.78 0.62 21.89
CA SER A 733 4.98 -0.79 21.51
C SER A 733 5.10 -0.99 20.00
N SER A 734 5.18 0.07 19.19
CA SER A 734 5.65 -0.02 17.81
C SER A 734 7.18 -0.08 17.72
N VAL A 735 7.84 -0.75 18.66
CA VAL A 735 9.23 -1.16 18.53
C VAL A 735 9.26 -2.48 17.76
N SER A 736 9.75 -2.40 16.53
CA SER A 736 10.08 -3.51 15.63
C SER A 736 8.94 -4.44 15.21
N ASN A 737 8.02 -3.94 14.37
CA ASN A 737 7.52 -4.80 13.31
C ASN A 737 8.71 -5.12 12.38
N ILE A 738 9.38 -6.24 12.65
CA ILE A 738 10.51 -6.74 11.85
C ILE A 738 9.99 -7.06 10.45
N ARG A 739 10.07 -6.08 9.54
CA ARG A 739 9.74 -6.24 8.11
C ARG A 739 10.83 -6.97 7.32
N ASP A 740 11.95 -7.34 7.94
CA ASP A 740 13.05 -8.05 7.31
C ASP A 740 13.03 -9.54 7.68
N PRO A 741 12.81 -10.47 6.72
CA PRO A 741 12.81 -11.90 6.98
C PRO A 741 14.09 -12.42 7.67
N ALA A 742 15.23 -11.73 7.51
CA ALA A 742 16.51 -12.12 8.10
C ALA A 742 16.57 -11.93 9.63
N LEU A 743 15.65 -11.14 10.18
CA LEU A 743 15.59 -10.77 11.59
C LEU A 743 14.44 -11.47 12.34
N ALA A 744 13.56 -12.17 11.62
CA ALA A 744 12.54 -13.03 12.23
C ALA A 744 13.20 -14.24 12.91
N ALA A 745 12.60 -14.75 13.99
CA ALA A 745 13.04 -15.98 14.61
C ALA A 745 12.99 -17.12 13.57
N PRO A 746 14.10 -17.83 13.31
CA PRO A 746 14.05 -19.02 12.46
C PRO A 746 13.12 -20.05 13.10
N HIS A 747 12.43 -20.86 12.28
CA HIS A 747 11.56 -21.93 12.77
C HIS A 747 12.40 -23.04 13.44
N TRP A 748 12.78 -22.84 14.71
CA TRP A 748 13.52 -23.82 15.48
C TRP A 748 12.60 -24.97 15.88
N ARG A 749 12.69 -26.09 15.17
CA ARG A 749 12.05 -27.35 15.56
C ARG A 749 12.94 -28.04 16.57
N ASN A 750 12.37 -28.61 17.64
CA ASN A 750 13.11 -29.35 18.67
C ASN A 750 14.08 -30.37 18.00
N ILE A 751 15.39 -30.08 18.04
CA ILE A 751 16.40 -30.81 17.29
C ILE A 751 16.90 -31.96 18.16
N ASP A 752 16.36 -33.16 17.95
CA ASP A 752 16.94 -34.36 18.57
C ASP A 752 18.01 -34.98 17.65
N VAL A 753 19.25 -34.99 18.15
CA VAL A 753 20.42 -35.66 17.55
C VAL A 753 20.97 -36.76 18.48
N THR A 754 20.27 -37.07 19.57
CA THR A 754 20.78 -37.99 20.59
C THR A 754 20.62 -39.45 20.19
N LEU A 755 21.74 -40.16 20.11
CA LEU A 755 21.76 -41.62 20.13
C LEU A 755 21.68 -42.06 21.60
N GLN A 756 20.58 -42.71 21.97
CA GLN A 756 20.28 -43.13 23.35
C GLN A 756 21.38 -44.03 23.94
N MET A 757 22.07 -44.81 23.11
CA MET A 757 23.18 -45.69 23.52
C MET A 757 24.44 -44.94 23.97
N LEU A 758 24.57 -43.66 23.66
CA LEU A 758 25.71 -42.81 24.04
C LEU A 758 25.40 -41.90 25.24
N ARG A 759 24.21 -42.00 25.84
CA ARG A 759 23.83 -41.21 27.02
C ARG A 759 24.67 -41.56 28.25
#